data_AF-A0A651GQ86-F1
#
_entry.id   AF-A0A651GQ86-F1
#
_cell.length_a   1.000
_cell.length_b   1.000
_cell.length_c   1.000
_cell.angle_alpha   90.00
_cell.angle_beta   90.00
_cell.angle_gamma   90.00
#
_symmetry.space_group_name_H-M   'P 1'
#
loop_
_entity.id
_entity.type
_entity.pdbx_description
1 polymer ?
#
loop_
_entity_poly.entity_id
_entity_poly.type
_entity_poly.pdbx_seq_one_letter_code
_entity_poly.pdbx_strand_id
1 'polypeptide(L)'
;MKRIKFFKTPIIMLLAAFTGLVSAQETPLLDRELFFGNPEISGGQLSPDGKWISFLKEYDGIMNIWVKKFDEPFDAARAITDSKRPMYGYSWSIDGKYILFVKDKDGDENMNIFAVDPMAKAEEGKVPEARNLTPREDVTAQIYQASDKNPDLFLIGLNDRDKAWHDLYSLKISTGELELIYENNDRITSYGFDWDDNLRLLYRTDEAGTTQILYKKGDELVPVYETLVTESAGVYGWNEDNTKMYLVTNKGELDLSTLFLMDPETGDKKLLESDPEGRVDFGGMRMDRNTRKMVSTSYVDDKRRTYWKDDTWKENYEFLKSKFPGREVGFQSSTRDYSKFLVSVSGDRYASESWFFDTATRELIHQYTPRPELKKVEEHLAPMKPIRYKSSDGLEIPGYLTIPQGVEAKNLPVVILVHGGPKGPRDYWGYSSIVQFLANRGYAVMQPNFRASGGYGKAFMNAGDMQWGLLMQDDITWGAKHLIDEGIADPSRIAIMGGSYGGYATLAGLAFTPDLYACGVDIVGPSNIFTLLESVPPYWESARAYLHGMVGDPNTPEGEKRIREASPLFSADKIVKPLLIIQGANDPRVKKAEADQIAIAMRDRGKQVSYLLADDEGHGFAKPVNNMAMFAEIEKFLAGILGGRYQEDMPEDVAKRLEELRVDISTVTYEPKAEVSSADALPELKRVFKEGSFEYDVKMSVQGQQLDMTMTREVAKNADQWVVTDVSRGPMGESKDVMSYHADMSPGERVINQAGQTIVMIFNPGIVAVKAMGQDMEIVYSGAFVSDGAGMDKVLAGLPLDAGYALTFSMPDMMTLKSKQVNLKVHDREEVNGASCWKVTVTAVDNEADVTTYWINPEAGLAEKYEQVIPAMGNAVVTTVRKI
;
A
#
# COMPACT_ATOMS: atom_id res chain seq x y z
N MET A 1 22.24 88.81 28.51
CA MET A 1 23.20 88.26 29.49
C MET A 1 22.78 86.84 29.82
N LYS A 2 23.62 85.80 29.82
CA LYS A 2 24.98 85.59 29.31
C LYS A 2 25.09 84.07 29.06
N ARG A 3 25.33 83.69 27.80
CA ARG A 3 25.69 82.34 27.34
C ARG A 3 27.18 82.09 27.61
N ILE A 4 27.56 80.88 28.00
CA ILE A 4 28.94 80.34 27.92
C ILE A 4 28.76 78.86 27.50
N LYS A 5 28.89 78.44 26.23
CA LYS A 5 30.07 78.20 25.36
C LYS A 5 31.10 77.20 25.91
N PHE A 6 31.17 76.01 25.30
CA PHE A 6 32.38 75.23 24.92
C PHE A 6 31.93 74.34 23.73
N PHE A 7 32.37 74.52 22.47
CA PHE A 7 33.67 74.37 21.79
C PHE A 7 34.30 72.97 21.80
N LYS A 8 34.53 72.49 20.57
CA LYS A 8 35.08 71.20 20.13
C LYS A 8 36.62 71.14 20.20
N THR A 9 37.13 69.91 20.01
CA THR A 9 38.44 69.46 19.44
C THR A 9 39.57 69.12 20.45
N PRO A 10 40.51 68.19 20.15
CA PRO A 10 40.34 66.73 20.15
C PRO A 10 41.43 66.01 21.01
N ILE A 11 41.19 64.76 21.43
CA ILE A 11 42.26 63.84 21.84
C ILE A 11 42.05 62.52 21.11
N ILE A 12 43.07 62.15 20.34
CA ILE A 12 43.19 60.85 19.68
C ILE A 12 43.41 59.80 20.78
N MET A 13 42.52 58.82 20.87
CA MET A 13 42.74 57.57 21.61
C MET A 13 42.77 56.43 20.60
N LEU A 14 43.92 55.77 20.52
CA LEU A 14 44.13 54.52 19.79
C LEU A 14 43.22 53.44 20.42
N LEU A 15 42.23 52.94 19.67
CA LEU A 15 41.54 51.69 20.01
C LEU A 15 42.26 50.54 19.28
N ALA A 16 42.92 49.68 20.05
CA ALA A 16 43.42 48.40 19.56
C ALA A 16 42.23 47.47 19.33
N ALA A 17 41.98 47.11 18.08
CA ALA A 17 41.00 46.09 17.71
C ALA A 17 41.59 44.70 18.01
N PHE A 18 41.08 44.04 19.04
CA PHE A 18 41.23 42.59 19.20
C PHE A 18 40.23 41.90 18.28
N THR A 19 40.69 41.45 17.12
CA THR A 19 39.96 40.49 16.29
C THR A 19 40.13 39.10 16.92
N GLY A 20 39.17 38.70 17.75
CA GLY A 20 39.04 37.30 18.16
C GLY A 20 38.54 36.49 16.96
N LEU A 21 39.44 35.71 16.35
CA LEU A 21 39.06 34.57 15.50
C LEU A 21 38.33 33.57 16.41
N VAL A 22 37.00 33.59 16.38
CA VAL A 22 36.19 32.49 16.90
C VAL A 22 36.38 31.34 15.91
N SER A 23 37.23 30.38 16.26
CA SER A 23 37.24 29.07 15.59
C SER A 23 35.84 28.49 15.76
N ALA A 24 35.13 28.26 14.65
CA ALA A 24 33.89 27.49 14.69
C ALA A 24 34.24 26.11 15.27
N GLN A 25 33.68 25.78 16.43
CA GLN A 25 33.82 24.46 17.01
C GLN A 25 33.09 23.48 16.09
N GLU A 26 33.79 22.49 15.53
CA GLU A 26 33.16 21.47 14.70
C GLU A 26 32.06 20.76 15.49
N THR A 27 30.86 20.67 14.90
CA THR A 27 29.72 19.93 15.47
C THR A 27 30.16 18.50 15.76
N PRO A 28 30.00 17.95 16.98
CA PRO A 28 30.44 16.59 17.29
C PRO A 28 29.75 15.55 16.41
N LEU A 29 30.43 14.43 16.16
CA LEU A 29 29.82 13.26 15.56
C LEU A 29 28.91 12.64 16.62
N LEU A 30 27.60 12.68 16.39
CA LEU A 30 26.61 12.16 17.33
C LEU A 30 26.48 10.64 17.17
N ASP A 31 26.24 9.92 18.26
CA ASP A 31 26.06 8.47 18.20
C ASP A 31 24.80 8.09 17.39
N ARG A 32 24.87 7.04 16.57
CA ARG A 32 23.73 6.49 15.81
C ARG A 32 22.53 6.16 16.71
N GLU A 33 22.76 5.70 17.92
CA GLU A 33 21.71 5.37 18.92
C GLU A 33 20.80 6.56 19.22
N LEU A 34 21.31 7.78 19.15
CA LEU A 34 20.51 8.99 19.37
C LEU A 34 19.41 9.17 18.32
N PHE A 35 19.62 8.68 17.09
CA PHE A 35 18.70 8.82 15.97
C PHE A 35 17.81 7.59 15.78
N PHE A 36 18.38 6.40 15.92
CA PHE A 36 17.76 5.12 15.52
C PHE A 36 17.54 4.13 16.66
N GLY A 37 18.18 4.34 17.81
CA GLY A 37 17.94 3.52 19.00
C GLY A 37 16.50 3.66 19.50
N ASN A 38 16.06 2.80 20.41
CA ASN A 38 14.72 2.95 20.99
C ASN A 38 14.60 4.29 21.72
N PRO A 39 13.48 5.03 21.57
CA PRO A 39 13.18 6.12 22.49
C PRO A 39 12.93 5.53 23.89
N GLU A 40 13.25 6.30 24.93
CA GLU A 40 12.98 5.86 26.32
C GLU A 40 11.47 5.66 26.54
N ILE A 41 10.67 6.59 26.00
CA ILE A 41 9.21 6.56 26.03
C ILE A 41 8.68 7.10 24.70
N SER A 42 7.63 6.51 24.14
CA SER A 42 6.92 7.10 23.00
C SER A 42 5.42 6.81 23.04
N GLY A 43 4.66 7.43 22.13
CA GLY A 43 3.27 7.06 21.88
C GLY A 43 2.26 7.28 23.02
N GLY A 44 2.60 8.04 24.07
CA GLY A 44 1.78 8.18 25.27
C GLY A 44 0.30 8.54 25.03
N GLN A 45 -0.61 7.89 25.75
CA GLN A 45 -2.05 8.13 25.68
C GLN A 45 -2.67 8.18 27.07
N LEU A 46 -3.59 9.11 27.29
CA LEU A 46 -4.44 9.11 28.47
C LEU A 46 -5.51 8.03 28.33
N SER A 47 -5.83 7.33 29.43
CA SER A 47 -7.08 6.58 29.50
C SER A 47 -8.28 7.51 29.32
N PRO A 48 -9.44 7.02 28.85
CA PRO A 48 -10.63 7.86 28.65
C PRO A 48 -11.04 8.67 29.89
N ASP A 49 -10.80 8.15 31.09
CA ASP A 49 -11.07 8.81 32.38
C ASP A 49 -9.90 9.63 32.95
N GLY A 50 -8.74 9.62 32.26
CA GLY A 50 -7.54 10.36 32.63
C GLY A 50 -6.79 9.84 33.85
N LYS A 51 -7.15 8.66 34.39
CA LYS A 51 -6.48 8.08 35.57
C LYS A 51 -5.17 7.37 35.24
N TRP A 52 -4.98 6.98 33.99
CA TRP A 52 -3.82 6.21 33.54
C TRP A 52 -3.16 6.86 32.34
N ILE A 53 -1.86 6.60 32.20
CA ILE A 53 -1.10 6.86 30.98
C ILE A 53 -0.58 5.52 30.49
N SER A 54 -0.95 5.15 29.26
CA SER A 54 -0.25 4.10 28.51
C SER A 54 0.80 4.73 27.62
N PHE A 55 1.88 4.01 27.34
CA PHE A 55 2.97 4.49 26.48
C PHE A 55 3.78 3.30 25.99
N LEU A 56 4.64 3.52 25.00
CA LEU A 56 5.63 2.54 24.59
C LEU A 56 6.94 2.76 25.35
N LYS A 57 7.53 1.68 25.86
CA LYS A 57 8.88 1.64 26.45
C LYS A 57 9.51 0.29 26.14
N GLU A 58 10.84 0.27 26.04
CA GLU A 58 11.58 -0.95 25.73
C GLU A 58 11.31 -2.06 26.75
N TYR A 59 11.05 -3.27 26.24
CA TYR A 59 11.01 -4.53 26.96
C TYR A 59 11.67 -5.58 26.06
N ASP A 60 12.77 -6.19 26.52
CA ASP A 60 13.62 -7.11 25.73
C ASP A 60 14.04 -6.54 24.37
N GLY A 61 14.53 -5.29 24.33
CA GLY A 61 15.01 -4.65 23.10
C GLY A 61 13.93 -4.17 22.13
N ILE A 62 12.64 -4.42 22.41
CA ILE A 62 11.52 -4.01 21.57
C ILE A 62 10.60 -3.06 22.34
N MET A 63 10.15 -1.99 21.69
CA MET A 63 9.15 -1.07 22.24
C MET A 63 7.82 -1.81 22.45
N ASN A 64 7.46 -1.98 23.72
CA ASN A 64 6.23 -2.64 24.17
C ASN A 64 5.32 -1.66 24.87
N ILE A 65 4.05 -2.03 25.10
CA ILE A 65 3.09 -1.18 25.79
C ILE A 65 3.30 -1.30 27.31
N TRP A 66 3.36 -0.14 27.97
CA TRP A 66 3.44 0.01 29.41
C TRP A 66 2.28 0.88 29.91
N VAL A 67 1.95 0.73 31.19
CA VAL A 67 0.94 1.55 31.87
C VAL A 67 1.41 2.00 33.24
N LYS A 68 1.00 3.21 33.63
CA LYS A 68 1.15 3.76 34.99
C LYS A 68 -0.09 4.57 35.37
N LYS A 69 -0.32 4.81 36.67
CA LYS A 69 -1.29 5.85 37.05
C LYS A 69 -0.77 7.22 36.65
N PHE A 70 -1.69 8.16 36.47
CA PHE A 70 -1.35 9.51 36.07
C PHE A 70 -0.32 10.18 37.01
N ASP A 71 -0.55 10.12 38.33
CA ASP A 71 0.31 10.77 39.34
C ASP A 71 1.56 9.96 39.72
N GLU A 72 1.73 8.75 39.17
CA GLU A 72 2.90 7.91 39.44
C GLU A 72 4.07 8.28 38.49
N PRO A 73 5.33 8.17 38.94
CA PRO A 73 6.49 8.34 38.06
C PRO A 73 6.53 7.23 37.01
N PHE A 74 7.20 7.48 35.87
CA PHE A 74 7.34 6.49 34.79
C PHE A 74 8.13 5.23 35.22
N ASP A 75 8.97 5.31 36.25
CA ASP A 75 9.66 4.15 36.84
C ASP A 75 8.72 3.20 37.60
N ALA A 76 7.54 3.66 37.99
CA ALA A 76 6.51 2.81 38.61
C ALA A 76 5.62 2.10 37.57
N ALA A 77 5.87 2.33 36.28
CA ALA A 77 5.10 1.71 35.22
C ALA A 77 5.38 0.20 35.12
N ARG A 78 4.43 -0.50 34.51
CA ARG A 78 4.54 -1.94 34.24
C ARG A 78 4.31 -2.22 32.76
N ALA A 79 5.09 -3.15 32.21
CA ALA A 79 4.84 -3.69 30.89
C ALA A 79 3.53 -4.48 30.89
N ILE A 80 2.77 -4.35 29.80
CA ILE A 80 1.55 -5.13 29.56
C ILE A 80 1.61 -5.95 28.27
N THR A 81 2.68 -5.84 27.50
CA THR A 81 2.97 -6.67 26.33
C THR A 81 4.46 -7.01 26.28
N ASP A 82 4.81 -8.11 25.60
CA ASP A 82 6.16 -8.63 25.42
C ASP A 82 6.45 -8.99 23.94
N SER A 83 5.89 -8.21 23.02
CA SER A 83 6.07 -8.37 21.57
C SER A 83 7.54 -8.45 21.17
N LYS A 84 7.84 -9.34 20.22
CA LYS A 84 9.19 -9.59 19.69
C LYS A 84 9.48 -8.82 18.39
N ARG A 85 8.49 -8.07 17.90
CA ARG A 85 8.58 -7.13 16.76
C ARG A 85 7.82 -5.84 17.14
N PRO A 86 8.25 -4.66 16.67
CA PRO A 86 7.49 -3.44 16.86
C PRO A 86 6.06 -3.58 16.34
N MET A 87 5.13 -3.00 17.07
CA MET A 87 3.70 -3.05 16.76
C MET A 87 3.32 -1.86 15.86
N TYR A 88 2.31 -2.02 15.01
CA TYR A 88 1.90 -0.95 14.08
C TYR A 88 1.17 0.20 14.78
N GLY A 89 0.59 -0.06 15.95
CA GLY A 89 -0.09 0.94 16.75
C GLY A 89 -0.91 0.30 17.88
N TYR A 90 -1.38 1.14 18.79
CA TYR A 90 -2.26 0.71 19.87
C TYR A 90 -3.21 1.84 20.30
N SER A 91 -4.31 1.49 20.96
CA SER A 91 -5.26 2.46 21.51
C SER A 91 -6.04 1.89 22.69
N TRP A 92 -6.50 2.76 23.60
CA TRP A 92 -7.49 2.39 24.62
C TRP A 92 -8.85 2.06 23.98
N SER A 93 -9.59 1.10 24.54
CA SER A 93 -11.02 0.98 24.29
C SER A 93 -11.75 2.22 24.80
N ILE A 94 -12.93 2.51 24.25
CA ILE A 94 -13.71 3.73 24.58
C ILE A 94 -14.03 3.83 26.08
N ASP A 95 -14.21 2.71 26.75
CA ASP A 95 -14.45 2.61 28.20
C ASP A 95 -13.17 2.41 29.04
N GLY A 96 -12.02 2.29 28.40
CA GLY A 96 -10.71 2.10 29.04
C GLY A 96 -10.47 0.71 29.64
N LYS A 97 -11.35 -0.28 29.39
CA LYS A 97 -11.18 -1.65 29.91
C LYS A 97 -10.08 -2.44 29.21
N TYR A 98 -9.78 -2.12 27.95
CA TYR A 98 -8.79 -2.83 27.16
C TYR A 98 -7.83 -1.85 26.49
N ILE A 99 -6.62 -2.32 26.21
CA ILE A 99 -5.75 -1.73 25.21
C ILE A 99 -5.70 -2.68 24.02
N LEU A 100 -6.02 -2.14 22.85
CA LEU A 100 -6.00 -2.86 21.58
C LEU A 100 -4.76 -2.50 20.80
N PHE A 101 -4.26 -3.45 20.01
CA PHE A 101 -3.10 -3.23 19.17
C PHE A 101 -3.09 -4.18 17.97
N VAL A 102 -2.30 -3.82 16.96
CA VAL A 102 -2.17 -4.59 15.72
C VAL A 102 -0.71 -5.00 15.52
N LYS A 103 -0.52 -6.27 15.13
CA LYS A 103 0.77 -6.79 14.71
C LYS A 103 0.62 -7.82 13.59
N ASP A 104 1.66 -7.93 12.79
CA ASP A 104 1.85 -8.95 11.77
C ASP A 104 2.79 -10.05 12.27
N LYS A 105 3.21 -10.95 11.38
CA LYS A 105 4.26 -11.94 11.64
C LYS A 105 5.46 -11.63 10.76
N ASP A 106 6.57 -11.21 11.38
CA ASP A 106 7.86 -11.00 10.71
C ASP A 106 7.82 -10.09 9.45
N GLY A 107 6.88 -9.14 9.41
CA GLY A 107 6.78 -8.18 8.31
C GLY A 107 5.89 -8.59 7.14
N ASP A 108 5.13 -9.70 7.25
CA ASP A 108 4.25 -10.20 6.19
C ASP A 108 3.00 -9.34 5.93
N GLU A 109 2.74 -8.35 6.78
CA GLU A 109 1.57 -7.46 6.76
C GLU A 109 0.19 -8.16 6.86
N ASN A 110 0.16 -9.42 7.30
CA ASN A 110 -1.06 -10.13 7.66
C ASN A 110 -1.52 -9.70 9.06
N MET A 111 -2.15 -8.53 9.12
CA MET A 111 -2.49 -7.86 10.36
C MET A 111 -3.50 -8.65 11.19
N ASN A 112 -3.18 -8.86 12.46
CA ASN A 112 -4.09 -9.43 13.46
C ASN A 112 -4.34 -8.41 14.59
N ILE A 113 -5.56 -8.39 15.12
CA ILE A 113 -5.98 -7.49 16.19
C ILE A 113 -5.85 -8.21 17.54
N PHE A 114 -5.21 -7.56 18.50
CA PHE A 114 -5.02 -8.08 19.85
C PHE A 114 -5.64 -7.15 20.87
N ALA A 115 -6.02 -7.69 22.03
CA ALA A 115 -6.42 -6.92 23.20
C ALA A 115 -5.77 -7.46 24.47
N VAL A 116 -5.45 -6.54 25.38
CA VAL A 116 -4.95 -6.84 26.71
C VAL A 116 -5.72 -6.02 27.75
N ASP A 117 -6.06 -6.63 28.88
CA ASP A 117 -6.59 -5.91 30.05
C ASP A 117 -5.42 -5.21 30.75
N PRO A 118 -5.36 -3.86 30.72
CA PRO A 118 -4.28 -3.09 31.31
C PRO A 118 -4.32 -3.09 32.84
N MET A 119 -5.30 -3.75 33.48
CA MET A 119 -5.45 -3.95 34.92
C MET A 119 -5.28 -5.42 35.34
N ALA A 120 -5.12 -6.34 34.38
CA ALA A 120 -4.86 -7.74 34.68
C ALA A 120 -3.55 -7.91 35.48
N LYS A 121 -3.60 -8.82 36.44
CA LYS A 121 -2.44 -9.23 37.24
C LYS A 121 -1.62 -10.23 36.44
N ALA A 122 -0.31 -10.07 36.50
CA ALA A 122 0.65 -11.04 36.01
C ALA A 122 1.55 -11.49 37.17
N GLU A 123 2.16 -12.66 37.03
CA GLU A 123 3.24 -13.07 37.93
C GLU A 123 4.42 -12.09 37.83
N GLU A 124 5.21 -11.98 38.90
CA GLU A 124 6.39 -11.13 38.91
C GLU A 124 7.34 -11.51 37.77
N GLY A 125 7.80 -10.53 36.99
CA GLY A 125 8.63 -10.74 35.81
C GLY A 125 7.91 -11.22 34.55
N LYS A 126 6.57 -11.28 34.54
CA LYS A 126 5.76 -11.59 33.36
C LYS A 126 4.79 -10.45 33.03
N VAL A 127 4.33 -10.42 31.78
CA VAL A 127 3.23 -9.54 31.34
C VAL A 127 1.89 -10.29 31.37
N PRO A 128 0.74 -9.59 31.45
CA PRO A 128 -0.56 -10.22 31.27
C PRO A 128 -0.69 -10.84 29.88
N GLU A 129 -1.53 -11.87 29.76
CA GLU A 129 -1.81 -12.48 28.47
C GLU A 129 -2.58 -11.50 27.57
N ALA A 130 -2.04 -11.23 26.38
CA ALA A 130 -2.74 -10.53 25.33
C ALA A 130 -3.45 -11.53 24.41
N ARG A 131 -4.76 -11.37 24.23
CA ARG A 131 -5.56 -12.26 23.39
C ARG A 131 -5.52 -11.78 21.94
N ASN A 132 -5.18 -12.69 21.02
CA ASN A 132 -5.43 -12.49 19.59
C ASN A 132 -6.94 -12.59 19.33
N LEU A 133 -7.56 -11.50 18.90
CA LEU A 133 -8.99 -11.41 18.60
C LEU A 133 -9.31 -11.90 17.18
N THR A 134 -8.32 -11.97 16.30
CA THR A 134 -8.48 -12.40 14.91
C THR A 134 -7.40 -13.42 14.52
N PRO A 135 -7.28 -14.58 15.20
CA PRO A 135 -6.19 -15.55 14.99
C PRO A 135 -6.34 -16.31 13.67
N ARG A 136 -5.98 -15.66 12.57
CA ARG A 136 -6.08 -16.18 11.21
C ARG A 136 -4.74 -16.05 10.50
N GLU A 137 -4.34 -17.10 9.80
CA GLU A 137 -3.18 -17.10 8.90
C GLU A 137 -3.58 -16.61 7.51
N ASP A 138 -2.66 -15.98 6.79
CA ASP A 138 -2.86 -15.42 5.44
C ASP A 138 -4.08 -14.48 5.32
N VAL A 139 -4.42 -13.80 6.41
CA VAL A 139 -5.55 -12.88 6.51
C VAL A 139 -5.05 -11.59 7.13
N THR A 140 -5.54 -10.48 6.60
CA THR A 140 -5.25 -9.15 7.14
C THR A 140 -6.55 -8.54 7.65
N ALA A 141 -6.52 -8.04 8.88
CA ALA A 141 -7.65 -7.38 9.53
C ALA A 141 -7.56 -5.86 9.34
N GLN A 142 -8.69 -5.24 9.03
CA GLN A 142 -8.82 -3.79 8.93
C GLN A 142 -9.75 -3.26 10.02
N ILE A 143 -9.35 -2.23 10.75
CA ILE A 143 -10.21 -1.59 11.76
C ILE A 143 -10.90 -0.39 11.10
N TYR A 144 -12.24 -0.41 11.05
CA TYR A 144 -13.02 0.71 10.52
C TYR A 144 -13.53 1.64 11.61
N GLN A 145 -14.05 1.11 12.71
CA GLN A 145 -14.65 1.92 13.78
C GLN A 145 -14.62 1.22 15.14
N ALA A 146 -14.37 1.99 16.19
CA ALA A 146 -14.74 1.63 17.56
C ALA A 146 -16.14 2.17 17.85
N SER A 147 -17.04 1.34 18.38
CA SER A 147 -18.43 1.77 18.64
C SER A 147 -18.49 2.73 19.84
N ASP A 148 -19.09 3.90 19.64
CA ASP A 148 -19.38 4.84 20.72
C ASP A 148 -20.64 4.44 21.52
N LYS A 149 -21.53 3.64 20.93
CA LYS A 149 -22.75 3.11 21.57
C LYS A 149 -22.49 1.88 22.43
N ASN A 150 -21.58 1.01 21.99
CA ASN A 150 -21.17 -0.19 22.70
C ASN A 150 -19.62 -0.26 22.76
N PRO A 151 -19.01 0.22 23.85
CA PRO A 151 -17.55 0.23 24.02
C PRO A 151 -16.83 -1.13 23.92
N ASP A 152 -17.59 -2.24 23.93
CA ASP A 152 -17.07 -3.60 23.77
C ASP A 152 -17.08 -4.06 22.29
N LEU A 153 -17.48 -3.22 21.33
CA LEU A 153 -17.60 -3.58 19.91
C LEU A 153 -16.68 -2.76 19.01
N PHE A 154 -15.99 -3.46 18.12
CA PHE A 154 -15.26 -2.92 16.97
C PHE A 154 -15.93 -3.36 15.67
N LEU A 155 -15.89 -2.52 14.65
CA LEU A 155 -16.29 -2.86 13.29
C LEU A 155 -15.02 -3.05 12.46
N ILE A 156 -14.85 -4.27 11.94
CA ILE A 156 -13.61 -4.70 11.29
C ILE A 156 -13.88 -5.36 9.94
N GLY A 157 -12.93 -5.25 9.03
CA GLY A 157 -12.88 -6.03 7.80
C GLY A 157 -11.98 -7.25 7.96
N LEU A 158 -12.38 -8.40 7.40
CA LEU A 158 -11.54 -9.59 7.25
C LEU A 158 -11.61 -10.13 5.83
N ASN A 159 -10.47 -10.48 5.25
CA ASN A 159 -10.35 -11.07 3.91
C ASN A 159 -10.15 -12.60 3.97
N ASP A 160 -10.78 -13.27 4.93
CA ASP A 160 -10.63 -14.72 5.14
C ASP A 160 -11.44 -15.54 4.14
N ARG A 161 -12.66 -15.10 3.80
CA ARG A 161 -13.50 -15.72 2.75
C ARG A 161 -12.99 -15.42 1.34
N ASP A 162 -12.61 -14.16 1.08
CA ASP A 162 -12.10 -13.68 -0.20
C ASP A 162 -10.81 -12.89 0.06
N LYS A 163 -9.70 -13.27 -0.59
CA LYS A 163 -8.40 -12.62 -0.34
C LYS A 163 -8.34 -11.19 -0.86
N ALA A 164 -9.16 -10.84 -1.84
CA ALA A 164 -9.23 -9.51 -2.43
C ALA A 164 -10.19 -8.57 -1.68
N TRP A 165 -11.29 -9.10 -1.15
CA TRP A 165 -12.37 -8.29 -0.60
C TRP A 165 -12.63 -8.62 0.86
N HIS A 166 -12.69 -7.60 1.71
CA HIS A 166 -12.94 -7.78 3.13
C HIS A 166 -14.44 -7.84 3.38
N ASP A 167 -14.91 -8.87 4.08
CA ASP A 167 -16.24 -8.90 4.68
C ASP A 167 -16.25 -8.02 5.95
N LEU A 168 -17.37 -7.37 6.26
CA LEU A 168 -17.52 -6.55 7.45
C LEU A 168 -18.09 -7.36 8.61
N TYR A 169 -17.42 -7.32 9.75
CA TYR A 169 -17.85 -7.95 10.99
C TYR A 169 -17.97 -6.94 12.13
N SER A 170 -18.89 -7.19 13.07
CA SER A 170 -18.71 -6.71 14.43
C SER A 170 -17.83 -7.69 15.19
N LEU A 171 -16.84 -7.18 15.90
CA LEU A 171 -15.93 -7.90 16.77
C LEU A 171 -16.17 -7.47 18.21
N LYS A 172 -16.51 -8.42 19.08
CA LYS A 172 -16.64 -8.19 20.52
C LYS A 172 -15.30 -8.31 21.21
N ILE A 173 -14.81 -7.20 21.78
CA ILE A 173 -13.47 -7.10 22.38
C ILE A 173 -13.32 -8.08 23.55
N SER A 174 -14.35 -8.22 24.40
CA SER A 174 -14.32 -9.07 25.60
C SER A 174 -14.33 -10.58 25.31
N THR A 175 -14.87 -11.04 24.18
CA THR A 175 -14.99 -12.47 23.85
C THR A 175 -14.17 -12.91 22.64
N GLY A 176 -13.87 -12.00 21.71
CA GLY A 176 -13.35 -12.33 20.38
C GLY A 176 -14.42 -12.84 19.42
N GLU A 177 -15.70 -12.73 19.79
CA GLU A 177 -16.82 -13.17 18.97
C GLU A 177 -16.99 -12.25 17.75
N LEU A 178 -17.17 -12.86 16.58
CA LEU A 178 -17.39 -12.18 15.31
C LEU A 178 -18.84 -12.41 14.85
N GLU A 179 -19.54 -11.32 14.54
CA GLU A 179 -20.85 -11.36 13.88
C GLU A 179 -20.74 -10.68 12.52
N LEU A 180 -21.11 -11.39 11.46
CA LEU A 180 -21.09 -10.88 10.09
C LEU A 180 -22.15 -9.78 9.93
N ILE A 181 -21.72 -8.58 9.53
CA ILE A 181 -22.60 -7.46 9.21
C ILE A 181 -22.85 -7.38 7.71
N TYR A 182 -21.80 -7.60 6.91
CA TYR A 182 -21.88 -7.50 5.45
C TYR A 182 -20.96 -8.52 4.79
N GLU A 183 -21.54 -9.47 4.06
CA GLU A 183 -20.79 -10.35 3.17
C GLU A 183 -20.50 -9.61 1.85
N ASN A 184 -19.22 -9.45 1.52
CA ASN A 184 -18.76 -8.63 0.42
C ASN A 184 -18.75 -9.38 -0.91
N ASN A 185 -19.88 -9.36 -1.61
CA ASN A 185 -20.01 -9.89 -2.97
C ASN A 185 -20.02 -8.79 -4.04
N ASP A 186 -19.80 -7.53 -3.64
CA ASP A 186 -19.99 -6.34 -4.49
C ASP A 186 -18.68 -5.57 -4.76
N ARG A 187 -17.52 -6.16 -4.47
CA ARG A 187 -16.20 -5.50 -4.58
C ARG A 187 -16.12 -4.22 -3.73
N ILE A 188 -16.67 -4.28 -2.53
CA ILE A 188 -16.61 -3.16 -1.58
C ILE A 188 -15.17 -3.02 -1.06
N THR A 189 -14.63 -1.82 -1.15
CA THR A 189 -13.25 -1.49 -0.75
C THR A 189 -13.17 -0.88 0.64
N SER A 190 -14.25 -0.28 1.14
CA SER A 190 -14.30 0.36 2.46
C SER A 190 -15.73 0.56 2.95
N TYR A 191 -15.89 0.66 4.27
CA TYR A 191 -17.15 0.91 4.97
C TYR A 191 -17.10 2.23 5.74
N GLY A 192 -18.22 2.96 5.80
CA GLY A 192 -18.34 4.22 6.54
C GLY A 192 -19.62 4.31 7.36
N PHE A 193 -19.50 4.83 8.58
CA PHE A 193 -20.57 4.86 9.57
C PHE A 193 -20.91 6.30 9.98
N ASP A 194 -22.10 6.46 10.57
CA ASP A 194 -22.51 7.73 11.19
C ASP A 194 -22.18 7.81 12.68
N TRP A 195 -22.50 8.94 13.31
CA TRP A 195 -22.25 9.16 14.75
C TRP A 195 -23.02 8.23 15.68
N ASP A 196 -23.95 7.44 15.15
CA ASP A 196 -24.76 6.48 15.89
C ASP A 196 -24.37 5.03 15.54
N ASP A 197 -23.18 4.83 14.97
CA ASP A 197 -22.58 3.54 14.56
C ASP A 197 -23.37 2.82 13.44
N ASN A 198 -24.27 3.51 12.73
CA ASN A 198 -25.00 2.89 11.62
C ASN A 198 -24.14 2.84 10.36
N LEU A 199 -24.08 1.70 9.68
CA LEU A 199 -23.47 1.59 8.36
C LEU A 199 -24.24 2.44 7.35
N ARG A 200 -23.61 3.51 6.86
CA ARG A 200 -24.22 4.46 5.92
C ARG A 200 -23.59 4.43 4.54
N LEU A 201 -22.29 4.18 4.47
CA LEU A 201 -21.50 4.32 3.24
C LEU A 201 -20.73 3.04 2.96
N LEU A 202 -20.69 2.68 1.68
CA LEU A 202 -19.80 1.66 1.15
C LEU A 202 -19.08 2.26 -0.06
N TYR A 203 -17.83 1.88 -0.25
CA TYR A 203 -17.03 2.31 -1.40
C TYR A 203 -16.87 1.13 -2.33
N ARG A 204 -17.08 1.33 -3.63
CA ARG A 204 -16.92 0.27 -4.64
C ARG A 204 -16.04 0.79 -5.75
N THR A 205 -15.05 0.00 -6.15
CA THR A 205 -14.15 0.35 -7.26
C THR A 205 -14.29 -0.71 -8.35
N ASP A 206 -14.61 -0.26 -9.57
CA ASP A 206 -14.70 -1.13 -10.74
C ASP A 206 -13.32 -1.40 -11.36
N GLU A 207 -13.29 -2.20 -12.43
CA GLU A 207 -12.05 -2.57 -13.14
C GLU A 207 -11.41 -1.42 -13.89
N ALA A 208 -12.16 -0.36 -14.19
CA ALA A 208 -11.62 0.86 -14.77
C ALA A 208 -11.01 1.78 -13.72
N GLY A 209 -11.12 1.44 -12.42
CA GLY A 209 -10.67 2.26 -11.31
C GLY A 209 -11.67 3.37 -10.95
N THR A 210 -12.87 3.35 -11.52
CA THR A 210 -13.94 4.28 -11.14
C THR A 210 -14.42 3.89 -9.75
N THR A 211 -14.40 4.85 -8.82
CA THR A 211 -14.81 4.62 -7.45
C THR A 211 -16.14 5.30 -7.18
N GLN A 212 -17.12 4.51 -6.72
CA GLN A 212 -18.44 4.96 -6.29
C GLN A 212 -18.51 5.02 -4.78
N ILE A 213 -19.08 6.10 -4.26
CA ILE A 213 -19.60 6.19 -2.90
C ILE A 213 -21.06 5.77 -2.95
N LEU A 214 -21.38 4.65 -2.31
CA LEU A 214 -22.71 4.07 -2.19
C LEU A 214 -23.31 4.46 -0.85
N TYR A 215 -24.51 5.02 -0.85
CA TYR A 215 -25.30 5.29 0.35
C TYR A 215 -26.29 4.15 0.61
N LYS A 216 -26.29 3.61 1.83
CA LYS A 216 -27.15 2.51 2.25
C LYS A 216 -28.54 3.03 2.64
N LYS A 217 -29.57 2.68 1.85
CA LYS A 217 -31.00 3.00 2.11
C LYS A 217 -31.78 1.70 2.37
N GLY A 218 -31.98 1.36 3.64
CA GLY A 218 -32.49 0.02 3.98
C GLY A 218 -31.48 -1.02 3.50
N ASP A 219 -31.91 -1.97 2.68
CA ASP A 219 -31.03 -2.99 2.09
C ASP A 219 -30.48 -2.60 0.71
N GLU A 220 -30.88 -1.46 0.16
CA GLU A 220 -30.40 -0.98 -1.13
C GLU A 220 -29.11 -0.16 -0.99
N LEU A 221 -28.20 -0.34 -1.95
CA LEU A 221 -26.99 0.46 -2.12
C LEU A 221 -27.17 1.42 -3.30
N VAL A 222 -27.30 2.71 -3.02
CA VAL A 222 -27.53 3.74 -4.03
C VAL A 222 -26.24 4.51 -4.30
N PRO A 223 -25.69 4.54 -5.52
CA PRO A 223 -24.57 5.41 -5.86
C PRO A 223 -24.96 6.88 -5.70
N VAL A 224 -24.25 7.61 -4.82
CA VAL A 224 -24.50 9.03 -4.57
C VAL A 224 -23.37 9.93 -5.05
N TYR A 225 -22.18 9.36 -5.22
CA TYR A 225 -21.02 10.06 -5.76
C TYR A 225 -20.12 9.08 -6.50
N GLU A 226 -19.36 9.58 -7.47
CA GLU A 226 -18.48 8.77 -8.31
C GLU A 226 -17.27 9.60 -8.72
N THR A 227 -16.09 9.00 -8.76
CA THR A 227 -14.84 9.62 -9.22
C THR A 227 -14.09 8.71 -10.16
N LEU A 228 -13.46 9.31 -11.17
CA LEU A 228 -12.51 8.60 -12.03
C LEU A 228 -11.23 8.24 -11.26
N VAL A 229 -10.41 7.36 -11.82
CA VAL A 229 -9.11 6.95 -11.27
C VAL A 229 -8.12 8.11 -11.08
N THR A 230 -8.32 9.22 -11.81
CA THR A 230 -7.53 10.45 -11.73
C THR A 230 -8.12 11.48 -10.76
N GLU A 231 -9.23 11.15 -10.11
CA GLU A 231 -9.94 11.99 -9.17
C GLU A 231 -10.02 11.30 -7.80
N SER A 232 -10.44 12.04 -6.79
CA SER A 232 -10.60 11.54 -5.44
C SER A 232 -11.84 12.13 -4.78
N ALA A 233 -12.47 11.32 -3.95
CA ALA A 233 -13.54 11.73 -3.07
C ALA A 233 -13.54 10.87 -1.81
N GLY A 234 -13.78 11.49 -0.67
CA GLY A 234 -13.92 10.79 0.60
C GLY A 234 -14.82 11.54 1.56
N VAL A 235 -15.55 10.80 2.38
CA VAL A 235 -16.38 11.37 3.45
C VAL A 235 -15.59 11.42 4.75
N TYR A 236 -15.39 12.62 5.28
CA TYR A 236 -14.60 12.88 6.48
C TYR A 236 -15.43 12.88 7.78
N GLY A 237 -16.75 12.67 7.68
CA GLY A 237 -17.66 12.57 8.81
C GLY A 237 -19.07 13.08 8.48
N TRP A 238 -19.90 13.17 9.50
CA TRP A 238 -21.30 13.59 9.41
C TRP A 238 -21.56 14.87 10.19
N ASN A 239 -22.58 15.62 9.79
CA ASN A 239 -23.10 16.72 10.60
C ASN A 239 -23.81 16.19 11.86
N GLU A 240 -24.19 17.11 12.75
CA GLU A 240 -24.66 16.80 14.12
C GLU A 240 -25.83 15.80 14.18
N ASP A 241 -26.74 15.86 13.21
CA ASP A 241 -27.97 15.07 13.13
C ASP A 241 -27.90 13.90 12.14
N ASN A 242 -26.71 13.59 11.59
CA ASN A 242 -26.48 12.52 10.61
C ASN A 242 -27.28 12.66 9.29
N THR A 243 -27.80 13.84 8.96
CA THR A 243 -28.54 14.06 7.71
C THR A 243 -27.64 14.37 6.52
N LYS A 244 -26.43 14.88 6.75
CA LYS A 244 -25.49 15.33 5.71
C LYS A 244 -24.07 14.89 6.01
N MET A 245 -23.32 14.65 4.94
CA MET A 245 -21.93 14.19 5.01
C MET A 245 -20.96 15.29 4.59
N TYR A 246 -19.81 15.34 5.26
CA TYR A 246 -18.68 16.19 4.88
C TYR A 246 -17.86 15.50 3.78
N LEU A 247 -18.09 15.89 2.54
CA LEU A 247 -17.41 15.35 1.37
C LEU A 247 -16.18 16.19 1.02
N VAL A 248 -15.01 15.57 0.94
CA VAL A 248 -13.81 16.18 0.37
C VAL A 248 -13.59 15.58 -1.02
N THR A 249 -13.44 16.42 -2.05
CA THR A 249 -13.29 15.94 -3.44
C THR A 249 -12.54 16.94 -4.33
N ASN A 250 -11.92 16.42 -5.38
CA ASN A 250 -11.35 17.18 -6.50
C ASN A 250 -11.99 16.77 -7.85
N LYS A 251 -13.24 16.30 -7.85
CA LYS A 251 -13.95 15.90 -9.07
C LYS A 251 -14.16 17.06 -10.05
N GLY A 252 -14.06 16.78 -11.35
CA GLY A 252 -14.34 17.71 -12.44
C GLY A 252 -13.27 18.79 -12.58
N GLU A 253 -13.69 20.05 -12.68
CA GLU A 253 -12.77 21.19 -12.84
C GLU A 253 -12.02 21.57 -11.54
N LEU A 254 -12.27 20.87 -10.42
CA LEU A 254 -11.57 21.10 -9.16
C LEU A 254 -10.15 20.51 -9.24
N ASP A 255 -9.15 21.37 -9.21
CA ASP A 255 -7.76 20.94 -9.06
C ASP A 255 -7.43 20.63 -7.59
N LEU A 256 -7.62 21.61 -6.71
CA LEU A 256 -7.40 21.46 -5.27
C LEU A 256 -8.59 20.76 -4.60
N SER A 257 -8.31 19.73 -3.79
CA SER A 257 -9.35 19.04 -3.02
C SER A 257 -10.06 20.02 -2.08
N THR A 258 -11.39 19.95 -2.08
CA THR A 258 -12.26 20.97 -1.47
C THR A 258 -13.33 20.32 -0.60
N LEU A 259 -13.65 20.95 0.54
CA LEU A 259 -14.65 20.48 1.49
C LEU A 259 -16.06 21.00 1.16
N PHE A 260 -16.99 20.06 1.03
CA PHE A 260 -18.42 20.29 0.82
C PHE A 260 -19.25 19.66 1.94
N LEU A 261 -20.43 20.21 2.18
CA LEU A 261 -21.52 19.54 2.89
C LEU A 261 -22.46 18.96 1.83
N MET A 262 -22.66 17.66 1.83
CA MET A 262 -23.50 16.96 0.84
C MET A 262 -24.69 16.28 1.51
N ASP A 263 -25.85 16.44 0.90
CA ASP A 263 -27.03 15.63 1.20
C ASP A 263 -26.96 14.32 0.39
N PRO A 264 -26.84 13.15 1.02
CA PRO A 264 -26.75 11.88 0.31
C PRO A 264 -28.10 11.43 -0.29
N GLU A 265 -29.23 12.01 0.13
CA GLU A 265 -30.53 11.66 -0.43
C GLU A 265 -30.80 12.39 -1.74
N THR A 266 -30.45 13.68 -1.83
CA THR A 266 -30.69 14.51 -3.01
C THR A 266 -29.48 14.66 -3.93
N GLY A 267 -28.26 14.45 -3.40
CA GLY A 267 -27.00 14.72 -4.08
C GLY A 267 -26.56 16.19 -4.07
N ASP A 268 -27.35 17.06 -3.43
CA ASP A 268 -27.06 18.49 -3.32
C ASP A 268 -25.80 18.72 -2.49
N LYS A 269 -24.90 19.55 -3.03
CA LYS A 269 -23.62 19.90 -2.41
C LYS A 269 -23.55 21.39 -2.15
N LYS A 270 -23.14 21.76 -0.93
CA LYS A 270 -22.82 23.14 -0.54
C LYS A 270 -21.33 23.24 -0.27
N LEU A 271 -20.64 24.14 -0.96
CA LEU A 271 -19.25 24.48 -0.66
C LEU A 271 -19.14 24.97 0.79
N LEU A 272 -18.22 24.38 1.55
CA LEU A 272 -17.89 24.85 2.90
C LEU A 272 -16.55 25.56 2.93
N GLU A 273 -15.49 24.90 2.46
CA GLU A 273 -14.13 25.45 2.57
C GLU A 273 -13.18 24.87 1.51
N SER A 274 -12.36 25.75 0.94
CA SER A 274 -11.17 25.44 0.15
C SER A 274 -9.98 26.14 0.78
N ASP A 275 -8.75 25.82 0.36
CA ASP A 275 -7.57 26.54 0.87
C ASP A 275 -7.73 28.05 0.68
N PRO A 276 -7.70 28.86 1.75
CA PRO A 276 -7.81 30.30 1.63
C PRO A 276 -6.67 30.95 0.83
N GLU A 277 -5.52 30.28 0.69
CA GLU A 277 -4.42 30.75 -0.17
C GLU A 277 -4.47 30.17 -1.59
N GLY A 278 -5.32 29.17 -1.86
CA GLY A 278 -5.45 28.54 -3.17
C GLY A 278 -4.17 27.87 -3.67
N ARG A 279 -3.38 27.26 -2.77
CA ARG A 279 -2.07 26.66 -3.11
C ARG A 279 -2.01 25.15 -2.88
N VAL A 280 -2.82 24.62 -1.97
CA VAL A 280 -2.76 23.22 -1.56
C VAL A 280 -4.13 22.61 -1.35
N ASP A 281 -4.16 21.28 -1.35
CA ASP A 281 -5.35 20.50 -1.07
C ASP A 281 -5.88 20.73 0.35
N PHE A 282 -7.17 20.45 0.56
CA PHE A 282 -7.73 20.30 1.89
C PHE A 282 -6.94 19.26 2.69
N GLY A 283 -6.33 19.68 3.80
CA GLY A 283 -5.40 18.85 4.57
C GLY A 283 -6.07 18.04 5.69
N GLY A 284 -7.16 18.54 6.28
CA GLY A 284 -7.86 17.76 7.30
C GLY A 284 -8.94 18.54 8.06
N MET A 285 -9.85 17.79 8.67
CA MET A 285 -10.95 18.28 9.49
C MET A 285 -10.86 17.66 10.88
N ARG A 286 -11.12 18.46 11.92
CA ARG A 286 -11.26 17.96 13.29
C ARG A 286 -12.68 18.14 13.77
N MET A 287 -13.28 17.07 14.26
CA MET A 287 -14.62 17.06 14.84
C MET A 287 -14.54 16.83 16.34
N ASP A 288 -15.44 17.46 17.09
CA ASP A 288 -15.67 17.17 18.50
C ASP A 288 -16.67 16.01 18.60
N ARG A 289 -16.24 14.86 19.13
CA ARG A 289 -17.10 13.67 19.29
C ARG A 289 -18.29 13.87 20.22
N ASN A 290 -18.21 14.79 21.19
CA ASN A 290 -19.25 15.00 22.19
C ASN A 290 -20.33 15.96 21.67
N THR A 291 -19.94 16.96 20.87
CA THR A 291 -20.87 17.93 20.30
C THR A 291 -21.22 17.66 18.83
N ARG A 292 -20.46 16.77 18.17
CA ARG A 292 -20.52 16.46 16.73
C ARG A 292 -20.27 17.67 15.82
N LYS A 293 -19.63 18.72 16.36
CA LYS A 293 -19.33 19.97 15.65
C LYS A 293 -17.91 19.99 15.13
N MET A 294 -17.73 20.74 14.04
CA MET A 294 -16.41 21.02 13.48
C MET A 294 -15.62 21.95 14.41
N VAL A 295 -14.41 21.52 14.76
CA VAL A 295 -13.47 22.26 15.61
C VAL A 295 -12.51 23.09 14.77
N SER A 296 -11.97 22.51 13.70
CA SER A 296 -11.00 23.18 12.83
C SER A 296 -10.86 22.48 11.48
N THR A 297 -10.40 23.23 10.49
CA THR A 297 -9.86 22.71 9.23
C THR A 297 -8.37 23.03 9.13
N SER A 298 -7.64 22.33 8.27
CA SER A 298 -6.21 22.56 8.08
C SER A 298 -5.76 22.32 6.65
N TYR A 299 -4.66 22.99 6.27
CA TYR A 299 -4.04 22.97 4.95
C TYR A 299 -2.52 22.89 5.14
N VAL A 300 -1.83 22.11 4.33
CA VAL A 300 -0.38 21.91 4.50
C VAL A 300 0.36 22.31 3.22
N ASP A 301 0.87 23.54 3.21
CA ASP A 301 1.84 24.01 2.22
C ASP A 301 3.26 23.67 2.71
N ASP A 302 4.15 24.64 2.89
CA ASP A 302 5.46 24.41 3.50
C ASP A 302 5.32 23.98 4.97
N LYS A 303 4.30 24.50 5.67
CA LYS A 303 3.89 24.13 7.03
C LYS A 303 2.38 24.08 7.13
N ARG A 304 1.88 23.44 8.18
CA ARG A 304 0.45 23.35 8.47
C ARG A 304 -0.12 24.71 8.89
N ARG A 305 -1.21 25.12 8.23
CA ARG A 305 -2.08 26.22 8.60
C ARG A 305 -3.38 25.66 9.15
N THR A 306 -3.83 26.13 10.32
CA THR A 306 -5.06 25.66 10.99
C THR A 306 -6.06 26.80 11.10
N TYR A 307 -7.31 26.54 10.71
CA TYR A 307 -8.42 27.48 10.77
C TYR A 307 -9.46 26.99 11.77
N TRP A 308 -9.50 27.62 12.94
CA TRP A 308 -10.40 27.27 14.04
C TRP A 308 -11.84 27.68 13.77
N LYS A 309 -12.78 26.80 14.11
CA LYS A 309 -14.24 27.01 14.07
C LYS A 309 -14.86 26.99 15.48
N ASP A 310 -14.06 26.63 16.48
CA ASP A 310 -14.42 26.65 17.90
C ASP A 310 -13.44 27.51 18.69
N ASP A 311 -13.97 28.50 19.42
CA ASP A 311 -13.16 29.47 20.18
C ASP A 311 -12.48 28.84 21.40
N THR A 312 -13.08 27.84 22.04
CA THR A 312 -12.48 27.19 23.22
C THR A 312 -11.23 26.42 22.82
N TRP A 313 -11.31 25.66 21.73
CA TRP A 313 -10.15 24.96 21.18
C TRP A 313 -9.07 25.92 20.70
N LYS A 314 -9.47 27.01 20.05
CA LYS A 314 -8.56 28.07 19.61
C LYS A 314 -7.80 28.69 20.78
N GLU A 315 -8.51 29.12 21.82
CA GLU A 315 -7.92 29.74 23.01
C GLU A 315 -6.92 28.80 23.70
N ASN A 316 -7.27 27.53 23.83
CA ASN A 316 -6.37 26.51 24.37
C ASN A 316 -5.11 26.33 23.52
N TYR A 317 -5.26 26.25 22.19
CA TYR A 317 -4.13 26.16 21.28
C TYR A 317 -3.22 27.39 21.33
N GLU A 318 -3.80 28.60 21.32
CA GLU A 318 -3.05 29.86 21.41
C GLU A 318 -2.32 30.00 22.76
N PHE A 319 -2.96 29.58 23.86
CA PHE A 319 -2.32 29.48 25.16
C PHE A 319 -1.09 28.56 25.08
N LEU A 320 -1.23 27.34 24.54
CA LEU A 320 -0.13 26.40 24.41
C LEU A 320 1.00 26.95 23.53
N LYS A 321 0.68 27.52 22.35
CA LYS A 321 1.69 28.13 21.46
C LYS A 321 2.44 29.27 22.15
N SER A 322 1.79 30.05 23.02
CA SER A 322 2.45 31.11 23.78
C SER A 322 3.51 30.60 24.77
N LYS A 323 3.39 29.34 25.23
CA LYS A 323 4.33 28.70 26.16
C LYS A 323 5.54 28.07 25.48
N PHE A 324 5.43 27.77 24.18
CA PHE A 324 6.47 27.09 23.41
C PHE A 324 6.85 27.91 22.15
N PRO A 325 7.43 29.10 22.31
CA PRO A 325 7.79 29.96 21.17
C PRO A 325 8.78 29.26 20.24
N GLY A 326 8.52 29.33 18.93
CA GLY A 326 9.35 28.70 17.90
C GLY A 326 9.18 27.17 17.76
N ARG A 327 8.23 26.58 18.48
CA ARG A 327 7.90 25.14 18.43
C ARG A 327 6.54 24.91 17.79
N GLU A 328 6.32 23.69 17.31
CA GLU A 328 4.99 23.21 16.96
C GLU A 328 4.32 22.52 18.14
N VAL A 329 3.00 22.70 18.22
CA VAL A 329 2.16 22.15 19.28
C VAL A 329 1.09 21.28 18.62
N GLY A 330 0.91 20.05 19.12
CA GLY A 330 -0.14 19.14 18.69
C GLY A 330 -0.89 18.55 19.87
N PHE A 331 -2.19 18.28 19.71
CA PHE A 331 -2.96 17.52 20.68
C PHE A 331 -2.70 16.03 20.44
N GLN A 332 -1.90 15.40 21.31
CA GLN A 332 -1.44 14.02 21.18
C GLN A 332 -2.51 13.01 21.67
N SER A 333 -3.12 13.27 22.82
CA SER A 333 -4.16 12.42 23.43
C SER A 333 -5.07 13.26 24.32
N SER A 334 -6.25 12.75 24.68
CA SER A 334 -7.24 13.48 25.48
C SER A 334 -8.11 12.54 26.30
N THR A 335 -8.61 13.00 27.46
CA THR A 335 -9.75 12.38 28.15
C THR A 335 -11.03 12.47 27.30
N ARG A 336 -12.03 11.64 27.61
CA ARG A 336 -13.29 11.54 26.84
C ARG A 336 -14.06 12.87 26.77
N ASP A 337 -13.97 13.67 27.82
CA ASP A 337 -14.61 14.99 27.96
C ASP A 337 -13.77 16.16 27.42
N TYR A 338 -12.56 15.92 26.91
CA TYR A 338 -11.63 16.96 26.47
C TYR A 338 -11.22 17.96 27.58
N SER A 339 -11.34 17.58 28.86
CA SER A 339 -10.86 18.42 29.97
C SER A 339 -9.33 18.38 30.13
N LYS A 340 -8.71 17.28 29.70
CA LYS A 340 -7.27 17.03 29.86
C LYS A 340 -6.65 16.48 28.59
N PHE A 341 -5.41 16.88 28.34
CA PHE A 341 -4.64 16.50 27.16
C PHE A 341 -3.23 16.05 27.50
N LEU A 342 -2.71 15.12 26.70
CA LEU A 342 -1.29 15.11 26.38
C LEU A 342 -1.09 15.95 25.12
N VAL A 343 -0.08 16.81 25.17
CA VAL A 343 0.27 17.77 24.13
C VAL A 343 1.69 17.48 23.69
N SER A 344 1.88 17.28 22.39
CA SER A 344 3.21 17.13 21.80
C SER A 344 3.78 18.51 21.45
N VAL A 345 5.04 18.73 21.82
CA VAL A 345 5.80 19.93 21.47
C VAL A 345 7.00 19.51 20.63
N SER A 346 7.06 19.95 19.37
CA SER A 346 8.03 19.46 18.39
C SER A 346 8.64 20.59 17.56
N GLY A 347 9.49 20.23 16.59
CA GLY A 347 10.11 21.13 15.62
C GLY A 347 10.94 20.30 14.64
N ASP A 348 11.75 20.95 13.81
CA ASP A 348 12.67 20.35 12.85
C ASP A 348 14.03 19.97 13.45
N ARG A 349 14.52 20.81 14.37
CA ARG A 349 15.83 20.67 15.02
C ARG A 349 15.78 20.52 16.54
N TYR A 350 14.64 20.07 17.07
CA TYR A 350 14.46 19.92 18.50
C TYR A 350 13.93 18.54 18.83
N ALA A 351 14.40 17.95 19.93
CA ALA A 351 13.80 16.74 20.45
C ALA A 351 12.35 17.05 20.88
N SER A 352 11.43 16.13 20.55
CA SER A 352 10.04 16.28 20.94
C SER A 352 9.86 16.16 22.46
N GLU A 353 8.78 16.74 22.97
CA GLU A 353 8.43 16.69 24.39
C GLU A 353 6.93 16.43 24.50
N SER A 354 6.50 15.72 25.55
CA SER A 354 5.10 15.49 25.87
C SER A 354 4.74 16.18 27.18
N TRP A 355 3.69 16.98 27.14
CA TRP A 355 3.21 17.80 28.26
C TRP A 355 1.75 17.45 28.56
N PHE A 356 1.42 17.30 29.83
CA PHE A 356 0.05 17.28 30.29
C PHE A 356 -0.51 18.70 30.31
N PHE A 357 -1.75 18.87 29.88
CA PHE A 357 -2.47 20.14 29.89
C PHE A 357 -3.89 19.94 30.43
N ASP A 358 -4.24 20.67 31.49
CA ASP A 358 -5.60 20.77 32.02
C ASP A 358 -6.25 22.05 31.50
N THR A 359 -7.38 21.94 30.80
CA THR A 359 -8.02 23.10 30.14
C THR A 359 -8.67 24.06 31.13
N ALA A 360 -9.09 23.58 32.30
CA ALA A 360 -9.79 24.39 33.29
C ALA A 360 -8.80 25.20 34.12
N THR A 361 -7.72 24.57 34.60
CA THR A 361 -6.71 25.23 35.44
C THR A 361 -5.60 25.90 34.63
N ARG A 362 -5.46 25.52 33.34
CA ARG A 362 -4.33 25.86 32.46
C ARG A 362 -2.98 25.37 32.99
N GLU A 363 -3.00 24.34 33.83
CA GLU A 363 -1.80 23.70 34.34
C GLU A 363 -1.08 22.97 33.21
N LEU A 364 0.25 23.11 33.18
CA LEU A 364 1.14 22.41 32.26
C LEU A 364 2.21 21.65 33.04
N ILE A 365 2.27 20.35 32.84
CA ILE A 365 3.22 19.46 33.51
C ILE A 365 4.00 18.71 32.44
N HIS A 366 5.32 18.87 32.41
CA HIS A 366 6.17 18.03 31.56
C HIS A 366 6.03 16.57 32.00
N GLN A 367 5.68 15.68 31.08
CA GLN A 367 5.51 14.27 31.37
C GLN A 367 6.77 13.49 31.02
N TYR A 368 7.23 13.60 29.77
CA TYR A 368 8.42 12.92 29.31
C TYR A 368 8.98 13.57 28.03
N THR A 369 10.25 13.29 27.77
CA THR A 369 10.93 13.58 26.50
C THR A 369 11.28 12.24 25.88
N PRO A 370 10.79 11.90 24.67
CA PRO A 370 11.01 10.58 24.09
C PRO A 370 12.47 10.15 23.96
N ARG A 371 13.35 11.10 23.66
CA ARG A 371 14.80 10.89 23.51
C ARG A 371 15.54 11.93 24.36
N PRO A 372 15.68 11.73 25.68
CA PRO A 372 16.29 12.73 26.54
C PRO A 372 17.78 12.91 26.28
N GLU A 373 18.50 11.88 25.83
CA GLU A 373 19.90 12.03 25.44
C GLU A 373 20.04 12.86 24.15
N LEU A 374 19.15 12.71 23.17
CA LEU A 374 19.10 13.58 21.98
C LEU A 374 18.80 15.03 22.38
N LYS A 375 17.92 15.24 23.37
CA LYS A 375 17.58 16.58 23.89
C LYS A 375 18.81 17.31 24.44
N LYS A 376 19.75 16.60 25.06
CA LYS A 376 20.99 17.19 25.62
C LYS A 376 21.95 17.70 24.55
N VAL A 377 21.77 17.30 23.28
CA VAL A 377 22.64 17.65 22.16
C VAL A 377 21.87 18.30 21.00
N GLU A 378 20.64 18.78 21.25
CA GLU A 378 19.76 19.27 20.19
C GLU A 378 20.30 20.53 19.48
N GLU A 379 21.23 21.27 20.11
CA GLU A 379 21.93 22.40 19.46
C GLU A 379 22.76 22.00 18.24
N HIS A 380 23.07 20.70 18.11
CA HIS A 380 23.82 20.13 16.99
C HIS A 380 22.91 19.62 15.86
N LEU A 381 21.59 19.73 16.01
CA LEU A 381 20.61 19.39 14.98
C LEU A 381 20.42 20.56 14.00
N ALA A 382 20.23 20.21 12.73
CA ALA A 382 20.16 21.16 11.64
C ALA A 382 18.72 21.62 11.35
N PRO A 383 18.47 22.91 11.07
CA PRO A 383 17.16 23.39 10.67
C PRO A 383 16.79 22.91 9.26
N MET A 384 15.51 22.59 9.07
CA MET A 384 14.93 22.24 7.78
C MET A 384 14.31 23.48 7.12
N LYS A 385 14.72 23.78 5.89
CA LYS A 385 14.22 24.93 5.12
C LYS A 385 13.36 24.48 3.94
N PRO A 386 12.15 25.01 3.77
CA PRO A 386 11.40 24.83 2.52
C PRO A 386 12.17 25.44 1.35
N ILE A 387 12.19 24.74 0.21
CA ILE A 387 12.78 25.19 -1.04
C ILE A 387 11.85 24.88 -2.21
N ARG A 388 12.01 25.59 -3.31
CA ARG A 388 11.28 25.38 -4.57
C ARG A 388 12.22 25.58 -5.74
N TYR A 389 12.13 24.72 -6.74
CA TYR A 389 12.95 24.78 -7.95
C TYR A 389 12.13 24.34 -9.16
N LYS A 390 12.63 24.60 -10.38
CA LYS A 390 11.96 24.20 -11.61
C LYS A 390 12.51 22.87 -12.14
N SER A 391 11.63 21.99 -12.58
CA SER A 391 11.97 20.78 -13.32
C SER A 391 12.31 21.10 -14.79
N SER A 392 12.62 20.06 -15.58
CA SER A 392 12.99 20.17 -17.01
C SER A 392 11.93 20.88 -17.85
N ASP A 393 10.66 20.72 -17.51
CA ASP A 393 9.50 21.28 -18.19
C ASP A 393 9.00 22.60 -17.57
N GLY A 394 9.71 23.13 -16.57
CA GLY A 394 9.32 24.34 -15.86
C GLY A 394 8.28 24.15 -14.76
N LEU A 395 7.84 22.91 -14.48
CA LEU A 395 7.01 22.61 -13.31
C LEU A 395 7.76 22.99 -12.04
N GLU A 396 7.10 23.66 -11.11
CA GLU A 396 7.70 24.00 -9.81
C GLU A 396 7.60 22.82 -8.86
N ILE A 397 8.74 22.39 -8.33
CA ILE A 397 8.84 21.27 -7.41
C ILE A 397 9.10 21.82 -5.99
N PRO A 398 8.16 21.62 -5.04
CA PRO A 398 8.39 21.93 -3.64
C PRO A 398 9.32 20.88 -3.01
N GLY A 399 10.01 21.26 -1.95
CA GLY A 399 10.84 20.34 -1.19
C GLY A 399 11.42 20.96 0.06
N TYR A 400 12.30 20.22 0.72
CA TYR A 400 13.02 20.69 1.90
C TYR A 400 14.52 20.48 1.74
N LEU A 401 15.28 21.42 2.28
CA LEU A 401 16.74 21.38 2.31
C LEU A 401 17.21 21.53 3.76
N THR A 402 18.05 20.61 4.19
CA THR A 402 18.74 20.66 5.48
C THR A 402 20.24 20.75 5.24
N ILE A 403 20.87 21.81 5.78
CA ILE A 403 22.32 22.04 5.70
C ILE A 403 22.95 21.63 7.04
N PRO A 404 24.08 20.88 7.04
CA PRO A 404 24.79 20.51 8.26
C PRO A 404 25.02 21.70 9.19
N GLN A 405 24.76 21.48 10.49
CA GLN A 405 24.94 22.51 11.50
C GLN A 405 26.41 22.95 11.58
N GLY A 406 26.64 24.27 11.56
CA GLY A 406 27.98 24.86 11.64
C GLY A 406 28.79 24.84 10.34
N VAL A 407 28.21 24.42 9.22
CA VAL A 407 28.88 24.36 7.92
C VAL A 407 28.30 25.39 6.95
N GLU A 408 29.15 26.03 6.16
CA GLU A 408 28.72 26.93 5.08
C GLU A 408 28.03 26.12 3.98
N ALA A 409 26.92 26.62 3.43
CA ALA A 409 26.20 25.98 2.33
C ALA A 409 26.95 26.15 1.00
N LYS A 410 28.11 25.50 0.86
CA LYS A 410 29.00 25.64 -0.30
C LYS A 410 29.79 24.37 -0.58
N ASN A 411 29.71 23.86 -1.80
CA ASN A 411 30.43 22.66 -2.27
C ASN A 411 30.35 21.49 -1.28
N LEU A 412 29.15 21.21 -0.76
CA LEU A 412 28.89 20.15 0.19
C LEU A 412 28.65 18.82 -0.51
N PRO A 413 29.00 17.69 0.11
CA PRO A 413 28.43 16.41 -0.29
C PRO A 413 26.92 16.42 -0.01
N VAL A 414 26.14 15.86 -0.93
CA VAL A 414 24.67 15.92 -0.89
C VAL A 414 24.08 14.51 -0.93
N VAL A 415 23.02 14.30 -0.16
CA VAL A 415 22.11 13.16 -0.32
C VAL A 415 20.74 13.68 -0.77
N ILE A 416 20.31 13.26 -1.96
CA ILE A 416 18.94 13.43 -2.44
C ILE A 416 18.12 12.29 -1.85
N LEU A 417 17.34 12.59 -0.80
CA LEU A 417 16.53 11.63 -0.07
C LEU A 417 15.11 11.62 -0.64
N VAL A 418 14.78 10.56 -1.39
CA VAL A 418 13.52 10.44 -2.13
C VAL A 418 12.51 9.60 -1.33
N HIS A 419 11.33 10.15 -1.09
CA HIS A 419 10.26 9.45 -0.38
C HIS A 419 9.59 8.36 -1.23
N GLY A 420 8.94 7.41 -0.55
CA GLY A 420 8.14 6.36 -1.19
C GLY A 420 6.79 6.84 -1.73
N GLY A 421 6.00 5.93 -2.28
CA GLY A 421 4.71 6.21 -2.92
C GLY A 421 4.63 5.50 -4.28
N PRO A 422 4.57 6.22 -5.41
CA PRO A 422 4.88 7.65 -5.52
C PRO A 422 3.67 8.58 -5.40
N LYS A 423 2.47 8.11 -5.73
CA LYS A 423 1.33 8.99 -5.93
C LYS A 423 0.52 9.12 -4.64
N GLY A 424 0.53 10.32 -4.06
CA GLY A 424 -0.13 10.65 -2.78
C GLY A 424 0.84 10.97 -1.63
N PRO A 425 1.77 10.07 -1.24
CA PRO A 425 2.75 10.37 -0.20
C PRO A 425 3.65 11.56 -0.54
N ARG A 426 4.16 12.24 0.49
CA ARG A 426 5.08 13.37 0.37
C ARG A 426 5.85 13.58 1.67
N ASP A 427 6.93 14.35 1.60
CA ASP A 427 7.61 14.87 2.78
C ASP A 427 6.92 16.11 3.36
N TYR A 428 7.07 16.29 4.68
CA TYR A 428 6.53 17.41 5.45
C TYR A 428 7.63 18.05 6.30
N TRP A 429 7.49 19.35 6.56
CA TRP A 429 8.37 20.02 7.50
C TRP A 429 8.28 19.41 8.91
N GLY A 430 9.43 19.09 9.50
CA GLY A 430 9.51 18.55 10.86
C GLY A 430 10.80 17.77 11.11
N TYR A 431 10.95 17.22 12.32
CA TYR A 431 12.09 16.39 12.68
C TYR A 431 12.06 15.07 11.90
N SER A 432 13.19 14.71 11.30
CA SER A 432 13.42 13.40 10.68
C SER A 432 14.75 12.85 11.15
N SER A 433 14.75 11.66 11.78
CA SER A 433 15.97 11.03 12.27
C SER A 433 16.99 10.79 11.15
N ILE A 434 16.53 10.38 9.96
CA ILE A 434 17.41 10.13 8.80
C ILE A 434 18.07 11.43 8.34
N VAL A 435 17.30 12.50 8.21
CA VAL A 435 17.80 13.81 7.78
C VAL A 435 18.81 14.37 8.78
N GLN A 436 18.49 14.30 10.07
CA GLN A 436 19.40 14.79 11.13
C GLN A 436 20.67 13.95 11.24
N PHE A 437 20.56 12.64 11.10
CA PHE A 437 21.70 11.73 11.04
C PHE A 437 22.63 12.10 9.87
N LEU A 438 22.12 12.17 8.64
CA LEU A 438 22.90 12.51 7.45
C LEU A 438 23.50 13.93 7.55
N ALA A 439 22.74 14.91 8.03
CA ALA A 439 23.23 16.26 8.26
C ALA A 439 24.36 16.29 9.29
N ASN A 440 24.27 15.51 10.37
CA ASN A 440 25.34 15.40 11.35
C ASN A 440 26.60 14.76 10.74
N ARG A 441 26.49 13.86 9.76
CA ARG A 441 27.65 13.26 9.06
C ARG A 441 28.31 14.20 8.04
N GLY A 442 27.72 15.38 7.82
CA GLY A 442 28.26 16.45 6.98
C GLY A 442 27.60 16.55 5.61
N TYR A 443 26.47 15.86 5.40
CA TYR A 443 25.73 15.89 4.13
C TYR A 443 24.66 16.98 4.13
N ALA A 444 24.58 17.78 3.08
CA ALA A 444 23.33 18.49 2.80
C ALA A 444 22.28 17.47 2.33
N VAL A 445 21.06 17.58 2.84
CA VAL A 445 19.98 16.62 2.56
C VAL A 445 18.85 17.34 1.86
N MET A 446 18.48 16.87 0.68
CA MET A 446 17.38 17.40 -0.10
C MET A 446 16.25 16.38 -0.20
N GLN A 447 15.05 16.83 0.13
CA GLN A 447 13.82 16.05 0.11
C GLN A 447 12.86 16.65 -0.95
N PRO A 448 12.90 16.18 -2.20
CA PRO A 448 12.03 16.67 -3.25
C PRO A 448 10.63 16.06 -3.14
N ASN A 449 9.60 16.90 -3.13
CA ASN A 449 8.22 16.47 -3.34
C ASN A 449 7.91 16.51 -4.85
N PHE A 450 8.45 15.53 -5.57
CA PHE A 450 8.31 15.39 -7.03
C PHE A 450 6.84 15.27 -7.47
N ARG A 451 6.54 15.51 -8.77
CA ARG A 451 5.19 15.33 -9.32
C ARG A 451 4.64 13.95 -8.98
N ALA A 452 3.34 13.84 -8.70
CA ALA A 452 2.70 12.72 -7.97
C ALA A 452 2.65 12.85 -6.44
N SER A 453 3.50 13.67 -5.82
CA SER A 453 3.34 13.98 -4.39
C SER A 453 1.96 14.60 -4.12
N GLY A 454 1.29 14.17 -3.05
CA GLY A 454 -0.03 14.68 -2.69
C GLY A 454 0.00 16.08 -2.08
N GLY A 455 -1.18 16.68 -1.91
CA GLY A 455 -1.32 17.95 -1.21
C GLY A 455 -1.13 19.20 -2.08
N TYR A 456 -0.77 19.05 -3.35
CA TYR A 456 -0.51 20.16 -4.29
C TYR A 456 -1.48 20.19 -5.47
N GLY A 457 -2.65 19.55 -5.32
CA GLY A 457 -3.68 19.51 -6.36
C GLY A 457 -3.63 18.27 -7.24
N LYS A 458 -4.78 17.98 -7.86
CA LYS A 458 -5.00 16.86 -8.78
C LYS A 458 -4.03 16.91 -9.97
N ALA A 459 -3.80 18.08 -10.55
CA ALA A 459 -2.94 18.27 -11.70
C ALA A 459 -1.48 17.93 -11.37
N PHE A 460 -0.98 18.38 -10.21
CA PHE A 460 0.38 18.05 -9.76
C PHE A 460 0.51 16.54 -9.47
N MET A 461 -0.51 15.94 -8.86
CA MET A 461 -0.52 14.52 -8.53
C MET A 461 -0.61 13.62 -9.78
N ASN A 462 -1.46 13.96 -10.75
CA ASN A 462 -1.61 13.18 -11.99
C ASN A 462 -0.52 13.46 -13.02
N ALA A 463 0.27 14.54 -12.87
CA ALA A 463 1.41 14.79 -13.74
C ALA A 463 2.50 13.71 -13.67
N GLY A 464 2.46 12.81 -12.67
CA GLY A 464 3.33 11.63 -12.59
C GLY A 464 2.80 10.40 -13.35
N ASP A 465 1.58 10.41 -13.85
CA ASP A 465 1.00 9.27 -14.56
C ASP A 465 1.78 9.01 -15.86
N MET A 466 2.18 7.75 -16.08
CA MET A 466 3.06 7.32 -17.16
C MET A 466 4.47 7.94 -17.15
N GLN A 467 4.90 8.60 -16.06
CA GLN A 467 6.17 9.35 -15.98
C GLN A 467 7.28 8.69 -15.14
N TRP A 468 7.14 7.43 -14.73
CA TRP A 468 8.18 6.69 -14.01
C TRP A 468 9.49 6.58 -14.82
N GLY A 469 10.60 7.07 -14.27
CA GLY A 469 11.88 7.13 -14.99
C GLY A 469 11.96 8.21 -16.09
N LEU A 470 10.91 9.03 -16.25
CA LEU A 470 10.85 10.18 -17.15
C LEU A 470 10.76 11.48 -16.33
N LEU A 471 9.70 12.28 -16.50
CA LEU A 471 9.59 13.59 -15.87
C LEU A 471 9.58 13.54 -14.32
N MET A 472 9.13 12.44 -13.72
CA MET A 472 9.27 12.26 -12.27
C MET A 472 10.75 12.16 -11.85
N GLN A 473 11.57 11.50 -12.65
CA GLN A 473 13.02 11.42 -12.42
C GLN A 473 13.69 12.76 -12.73
N ASP A 474 13.18 13.52 -13.70
CA ASP A 474 13.64 14.89 -13.97
C ASP A 474 13.42 15.80 -12.76
N ASP A 475 12.28 15.70 -12.07
CA ASP A 475 12.03 16.50 -10.86
C ASP A 475 13.11 16.30 -9.81
N ILE A 476 13.59 15.07 -9.63
CA ILE A 476 14.66 14.73 -8.69
C ILE A 476 16.01 15.24 -9.23
N THR A 477 16.29 14.97 -10.50
CA THR A 477 17.52 15.36 -11.21
C THR A 477 17.74 16.87 -11.21
N TRP A 478 16.68 17.64 -11.47
CA TRP A 478 16.74 19.10 -11.47
C TRP A 478 16.84 19.69 -10.07
N GLY A 479 16.40 18.96 -9.03
CA GLY A 479 16.68 19.32 -7.65
C GLY A 479 18.18 19.28 -7.35
N ALA A 480 18.86 18.21 -7.74
CA ALA A 480 20.31 18.10 -7.60
C ALA A 480 21.05 19.18 -8.41
N LYS A 481 20.64 19.43 -9.67
CA LYS A 481 21.21 20.49 -10.51
C LYS A 481 21.00 21.88 -9.91
N HIS A 482 19.83 22.15 -9.35
CA HIS A 482 19.55 23.42 -8.68
C HIS A 482 20.53 23.67 -7.53
N LEU A 483 20.83 22.64 -6.71
CA LEU A 483 21.84 22.79 -5.65
C LEU A 483 23.27 23.00 -6.18
N ILE A 484 23.61 22.41 -7.34
CA ILE A 484 24.89 22.66 -8.03
C ILE A 484 24.96 24.12 -8.49
N ASP A 485 23.90 24.61 -9.13
CA ASP A 485 23.83 25.96 -9.69
C ASP A 485 23.90 27.04 -8.59
N GLU A 486 23.28 26.79 -7.44
CA GLU A 486 23.39 27.64 -6.25
C GLU A 486 24.77 27.53 -5.55
N GLY A 487 25.66 26.66 -6.02
CA GLY A 487 26.99 26.40 -5.45
C GLY A 487 26.96 25.65 -4.11
N ILE A 488 25.80 25.12 -3.71
CA ILE A 488 25.60 24.37 -2.47
C ILE A 488 26.18 22.97 -2.60
N ALA A 489 25.89 22.28 -3.71
CA ALA A 489 26.32 20.90 -3.96
C ALA A 489 27.67 20.85 -4.67
N ASP A 490 28.54 19.95 -4.23
CA ASP A 490 29.68 19.50 -5.02
C ASP A 490 29.20 18.50 -6.08
N PRO A 491 29.36 18.80 -7.40
CA PRO A 491 28.89 17.93 -8.47
C PRO A 491 29.48 16.52 -8.46
N SER A 492 30.61 16.32 -7.79
CA SER A 492 31.27 15.01 -7.69
C SER A 492 30.83 14.18 -6.49
N ARG A 493 30.03 14.76 -5.58
CA ARG A 493 29.66 14.15 -4.29
C ARG A 493 28.17 14.23 -4.02
N ILE A 494 27.35 13.75 -4.96
CA ILE A 494 25.90 13.66 -4.82
C ILE A 494 25.49 12.19 -4.79
N ALA A 495 24.81 11.75 -3.74
CA ALA A 495 24.15 10.45 -3.70
C ALA A 495 22.63 10.59 -3.86
N ILE A 496 22.00 9.53 -4.34
CA ILE A 496 20.54 9.35 -4.30
C ILE A 496 20.20 8.19 -3.36
N MET A 497 19.18 8.37 -2.53
CA MET A 497 18.79 7.40 -1.51
C MET A 497 17.29 7.43 -1.34
N GLY A 498 16.63 6.29 -1.22
CA GLY A 498 15.19 6.26 -0.98
C GLY A 498 14.63 4.87 -0.73
N GLY A 499 13.38 4.85 -0.22
CA GLY A 499 12.65 3.64 0.10
C GLY A 499 11.44 3.41 -0.81
N SER A 500 11.12 2.15 -1.16
CA SER A 500 9.96 1.81 -2.00
C SER A 500 10.07 2.47 -3.38
N TYR A 501 9.11 3.32 -3.79
CA TYR A 501 9.31 4.17 -4.98
C TYR A 501 10.60 4.99 -4.94
N GLY A 502 11.04 5.48 -3.77
CA GLY A 502 12.33 6.15 -3.63
C GLY A 502 13.53 5.24 -3.91
N GLY A 503 13.38 3.93 -3.67
CA GLY A 503 14.34 2.91 -4.06
C GLY A 503 14.34 2.71 -5.59
N TYR A 504 13.15 2.61 -6.20
CA TYR A 504 13.02 2.67 -7.67
C TYR A 504 13.67 3.92 -8.26
N ALA A 505 13.41 5.11 -7.70
CA ALA A 505 13.96 6.37 -8.16
C ALA A 505 15.49 6.44 -7.98
N THR A 506 16.03 5.75 -6.97
CA THR A 506 17.47 5.54 -6.80
C THR A 506 18.03 4.71 -7.96
N LEU A 507 17.44 3.54 -8.24
CA LEU A 507 17.84 2.69 -9.35
C LEU A 507 17.69 3.40 -10.71
N ALA A 508 16.58 4.09 -10.94
CA ALA A 508 16.31 4.88 -12.14
C ALA A 508 17.29 6.04 -12.27
N GLY A 509 17.63 6.74 -11.18
CA GLY A 509 18.64 7.79 -11.16
C GLY A 509 20.01 7.28 -11.59
N LEU A 510 20.43 6.12 -11.10
CA LEU A 510 21.70 5.52 -11.51
C LEU A 510 21.67 4.97 -12.95
N ALA A 511 20.54 4.47 -13.43
CA ALA A 511 20.40 3.88 -14.76
C ALA A 511 20.21 4.92 -15.88
N PHE A 512 19.42 5.98 -15.62
CA PHE A 512 18.99 6.96 -16.62
C PHE A 512 19.75 8.29 -16.53
N THR A 513 20.37 8.58 -15.39
CA THR A 513 21.27 9.74 -15.20
C THR A 513 22.62 9.32 -14.59
N PRO A 514 23.35 8.39 -15.22
CA PRO A 514 24.51 7.70 -14.62
C PRO A 514 25.68 8.61 -14.24
N ASP A 515 25.77 9.81 -14.84
CA ASP A 515 26.87 10.75 -14.60
C ASP A 515 26.62 11.71 -13.42
N LEU A 516 25.36 11.86 -12.98
CA LEU A 516 24.98 12.85 -11.97
C LEU A 516 25.33 12.40 -10.55
N TYR A 517 25.13 11.12 -10.24
CA TYR A 517 25.29 10.59 -8.90
C TYR A 517 26.64 9.89 -8.74
N ALA A 518 27.22 9.99 -7.55
CA ALA A 518 28.42 9.27 -7.15
C ALA A 518 28.10 7.82 -6.70
N CYS A 519 26.93 7.61 -6.08
CA CYS A 519 26.43 6.31 -5.62
C CYS A 519 24.92 6.34 -5.34
N GLY A 520 24.31 5.17 -5.12
CA GLY A 520 22.91 5.05 -4.70
C GLY A 520 22.69 4.09 -3.53
N VAL A 521 21.66 4.37 -2.72
CA VAL A 521 21.18 3.51 -1.63
C VAL A 521 19.71 3.19 -1.86
N ASP A 522 19.45 1.97 -2.33
CA ASP A 522 18.12 1.44 -2.63
C ASP A 522 17.58 0.64 -1.43
N ILE A 523 16.46 1.10 -0.87
CA ILE A 523 15.76 0.42 0.23
C ILE A 523 14.42 -0.10 -0.30
N VAL A 524 14.26 -1.42 -0.40
CA VAL A 524 13.03 -2.10 -0.88
C VAL A 524 12.45 -1.51 -2.18
N GLY A 525 13.31 -1.15 -3.14
CA GLY A 525 12.91 -0.57 -4.42
C GLY A 525 12.60 -1.61 -5.50
N PRO A 526 11.50 -1.45 -6.26
CA PRO A 526 11.24 -2.32 -7.41
C PRO A 526 12.23 -2.03 -8.53
N SER A 527 12.83 -3.06 -9.10
CA SER A 527 13.78 -2.95 -10.21
C SER A 527 13.13 -3.32 -11.56
N ASN A 528 12.04 -4.08 -11.52
CA ASN A 528 11.29 -4.55 -12.66
C ASN A 528 9.78 -4.37 -12.42
N ILE A 529 9.18 -3.45 -13.18
CA ILE A 529 7.79 -3.07 -13.00
C ILE A 529 6.84 -4.21 -13.44
N PHE A 530 7.25 -5.13 -14.32
CA PHE A 530 6.43 -6.31 -14.65
C PHE A 530 6.20 -7.20 -13.43
N THR A 531 7.28 -7.61 -12.78
CA THR A 531 7.22 -8.47 -11.58
C THR A 531 6.61 -7.75 -10.39
N LEU A 532 6.76 -6.41 -10.30
CA LEU A 532 6.00 -5.60 -9.34
C LEU A 532 4.49 -5.74 -9.55
N LEU A 533 3.98 -5.55 -10.77
CA LEU A 533 2.54 -5.64 -11.07
C LEU A 533 1.98 -7.04 -10.88
N GLU A 534 2.77 -8.08 -11.14
CA GLU A 534 2.43 -9.48 -10.86
C GLU A 534 2.40 -9.80 -9.36
N SER A 535 3.13 -9.03 -8.55
CA SER A 535 3.31 -9.27 -7.13
C SER A 535 2.28 -8.63 -6.22
N VAL A 536 1.41 -7.76 -6.77
CA VAL A 536 0.38 -7.01 -6.03
C VAL A 536 -0.46 -7.97 -5.19
N PRO A 537 -0.56 -7.76 -3.86
CA PRO A 537 -1.38 -8.60 -3.00
C PRO A 537 -2.85 -8.62 -3.45
N PRO A 538 -3.59 -9.73 -3.29
CA PRO A 538 -4.98 -9.81 -3.74
C PRO A 538 -5.87 -8.68 -3.17
N TYR A 539 -5.67 -8.30 -1.91
CA TYR A 539 -6.44 -7.22 -1.25
C TYR A 539 -6.16 -5.81 -1.82
N TRP A 540 -5.26 -5.68 -2.79
CA TRP A 540 -5.00 -4.46 -3.56
C TRP A 540 -5.63 -4.50 -4.96
N GLU A 541 -6.50 -5.46 -5.26
CA GLU A 541 -7.11 -5.60 -6.59
C GLU A 541 -7.79 -4.31 -7.07
N SER A 542 -8.47 -3.56 -6.19
CA SER A 542 -9.08 -2.28 -6.54
C SER A 542 -8.08 -1.20 -6.99
N ALA A 543 -6.80 -1.36 -6.67
CA ALA A 543 -5.74 -0.45 -7.09
C ALA A 543 -5.12 -0.83 -8.44
N ARG A 544 -5.49 -1.95 -9.07
CA ARG A 544 -4.88 -2.43 -10.32
C ARG A 544 -4.97 -1.41 -11.45
N ALA A 545 -6.17 -0.88 -11.71
CA ALA A 545 -6.38 0.15 -12.74
C ALA A 545 -5.57 1.42 -12.46
N TYR A 546 -5.48 1.80 -11.18
CA TYR A 546 -4.68 2.93 -10.73
C TYR A 546 -3.18 2.70 -11.00
N LEU A 547 -2.66 1.51 -10.68
CA LEU A 547 -1.27 1.13 -10.95
C LEU A 547 -0.98 1.12 -12.46
N HIS A 548 -1.86 0.51 -13.27
CA HIS A 548 -1.72 0.51 -14.74
C HIS A 548 -1.72 1.93 -15.31
N GLY A 549 -2.58 2.83 -14.80
CA GLY A 549 -2.58 4.24 -15.20
C GLY A 549 -1.25 4.97 -14.90
N MET A 550 -0.48 4.50 -13.92
CA MET A 550 0.79 5.11 -13.53
C MET A 550 1.98 4.62 -14.37
N VAL A 551 2.00 3.35 -14.79
CA VAL A 551 3.18 2.73 -15.41
C VAL A 551 2.93 2.11 -16.79
N GLY A 552 1.67 1.89 -17.16
CA GLY A 552 1.23 1.19 -18.37
C GLY A 552 0.47 -0.09 -18.04
N ASP A 553 -0.41 -0.52 -18.94
CA ASP A 553 -1.06 -1.83 -18.86
C ASP A 553 -0.14 -2.89 -19.51
N PRO A 554 0.38 -3.88 -18.76
CA PRO A 554 1.28 -4.90 -19.29
C PRO A 554 0.65 -5.76 -20.40
N ASN A 555 -0.68 -5.75 -20.53
CA ASN A 555 -1.41 -6.50 -21.56
C ASN A 555 -1.57 -5.74 -22.88
N THR A 556 -1.00 -4.52 -22.98
CA THR A 556 -1.01 -3.71 -24.20
C THR A 556 0.41 -3.55 -24.73
N PRO A 557 0.64 -3.55 -26.06
CA PRO A 557 1.99 -3.34 -26.61
C PRO A 557 2.63 -2.03 -26.16
N GLU A 558 1.84 -0.96 -26.05
CA GLU A 558 2.30 0.35 -25.59
C GLU A 558 2.67 0.33 -24.10
N GLY A 559 1.85 -0.30 -23.28
CA GLY A 559 2.10 -0.44 -21.85
C GLY A 559 3.28 -1.35 -21.55
N GLU A 560 3.39 -2.50 -22.22
CA GLU A 560 4.56 -3.39 -22.12
C GLU A 560 5.86 -2.63 -22.46
N LYS A 561 5.86 -1.91 -23.59
CA LYS A 561 7.00 -1.07 -23.97
C LYS A 561 7.32 -0.03 -22.89
N ARG A 562 6.30 0.67 -22.38
CA ARG A 562 6.48 1.70 -21.36
C ARG A 562 7.07 1.14 -20.07
N ILE A 563 6.54 0.02 -19.58
CA ILE A 563 6.99 -0.70 -18.38
C ILE A 563 8.45 -1.13 -18.55
N ARG A 564 8.80 -1.70 -19.72
CA ARG A 564 10.17 -2.10 -20.03
C ARG A 564 11.13 -0.91 -20.02
N GLU A 565 10.75 0.21 -20.64
CA GLU A 565 11.57 1.43 -20.67
C GLU A 565 11.71 2.07 -19.28
N ALA A 566 10.67 1.97 -18.44
CA ALA A 566 10.69 2.49 -17.08
C ALA A 566 11.47 1.63 -16.09
N SER A 567 11.69 0.33 -16.36
CA SER A 567 12.28 -0.62 -15.41
C SER A 567 13.81 -0.56 -15.41
N PRO A 568 14.47 -0.16 -14.29
CA PRO A 568 15.92 -0.06 -14.21
C PRO A 568 16.66 -1.37 -14.48
N LEU A 569 16.05 -2.52 -14.21
CA LEU A 569 16.61 -3.85 -14.48
C LEU A 569 17.09 -3.99 -15.93
N PHE A 570 16.30 -3.51 -16.90
CA PHE A 570 16.66 -3.61 -18.32
C PHE A 570 17.70 -2.57 -18.78
N SER A 571 18.11 -1.66 -17.89
CA SER A 571 19.19 -0.68 -18.10
C SER A 571 20.34 -0.86 -17.11
N ALA A 572 20.46 -2.03 -16.47
CA ALA A 572 21.51 -2.30 -15.47
C ALA A 572 22.95 -2.17 -16.02
N ASP A 573 23.14 -2.26 -17.34
CA ASP A 573 24.42 -2.00 -18.00
C ASP A 573 24.89 -0.54 -17.86
N LYS A 574 23.94 0.39 -17.80
CA LYS A 574 24.19 1.84 -17.63
C LYS A 574 24.51 2.22 -16.21
N ILE A 575 24.16 1.38 -15.23
CA ILE A 575 24.55 1.59 -13.83
C ILE A 575 26.07 1.38 -13.73
N VAL A 576 26.81 2.48 -13.59
CA VAL A 576 28.28 2.50 -13.49
C VAL A 576 28.77 2.93 -12.11
N LYS A 577 27.85 3.33 -11.23
CA LYS A 577 28.13 3.83 -9.89
C LYS A 577 27.85 2.75 -8.84
N PRO A 578 28.50 2.79 -7.67
CA PRO A 578 28.25 1.83 -6.60
C PRO A 578 26.80 1.92 -6.11
N LEU A 579 26.22 0.75 -5.83
CA LEU A 579 24.86 0.59 -5.32
C LEU A 579 24.86 -0.24 -4.03
N LEU A 580 24.18 0.24 -2.99
CA LEU A 580 23.80 -0.53 -1.82
C LEU A 580 22.31 -0.87 -1.89
N ILE A 581 21.97 -2.16 -1.83
CA ILE A 581 20.59 -2.67 -1.83
C ILE A 581 20.25 -3.15 -0.42
N ILE A 582 19.06 -2.82 0.08
CA ILE A 582 18.54 -3.26 1.36
C ILE A 582 17.13 -3.84 1.15
N GLN A 583 16.92 -5.09 1.55
CA GLN A 583 15.66 -5.81 1.32
C GLN A 583 15.23 -6.63 2.55
N GLY A 584 13.93 -6.63 2.86
CA GLY A 584 13.32 -7.62 3.75
C GLY A 584 12.80 -8.82 2.96
N ALA A 585 13.03 -10.03 3.46
CA ALA A 585 12.67 -11.27 2.78
C ALA A 585 11.15 -11.49 2.71
N ASN A 586 10.41 -10.96 3.69
CA ASN A 586 8.96 -11.15 3.83
C ASN A 586 8.14 -9.99 3.24
N ASP A 587 8.76 -9.10 2.45
CA ASP A 587 8.12 -7.94 1.87
C ASP A 587 6.97 -8.34 0.91
N PRO A 588 5.70 -8.04 1.24
CA PRO A 588 4.56 -8.42 0.41
C PRO A 588 4.30 -7.41 -0.71
N ARG A 589 4.95 -6.24 -0.69
CA ARG A 589 4.72 -5.12 -1.62
C ARG A 589 5.74 -5.12 -2.74
N VAL A 590 7.02 -5.19 -2.37
CA VAL A 590 8.17 -5.24 -3.28
C VAL A 590 8.94 -6.51 -2.93
N LYS A 591 8.55 -7.61 -3.55
CA LYS A 591 9.10 -8.94 -3.23
C LYS A 591 10.62 -8.94 -3.35
N LYS A 592 11.29 -9.77 -2.54
CA LYS A 592 12.74 -10.03 -2.57
C LYS A 592 13.31 -10.23 -3.99
N ALA A 593 12.51 -10.83 -4.88
CA ALA A 593 12.83 -11.01 -6.29
C ALA A 593 13.32 -9.71 -6.97
N GLU A 594 12.79 -8.55 -6.61
CA GLU A 594 13.17 -7.25 -7.18
C GLU A 594 14.64 -6.91 -6.88
N ALA A 595 15.06 -7.09 -5.63
CA ALA A 595 16.44 -6.88 -5.19
C ALA A 595 17.40 -7.94 -5.76
N ASP A 596 16.99 -9.21 -5.78
CA ASP A 596 17.81 -10.31 -6.30
C ASP A 596 18.12 -10.14 -7.79
N GLN A 597 17.12 -9.80 -8.60
CA GLN A 597 17.25 -9.63 -10.05
C GLN A 597 18.28 -8.54 -10.41
N ILE A 598 18.20 -7.37 -9.76
CA ILE A 598 19.12 -6.28 -10.04
C ILE A 598 20.53 -6.57 -9.50
N ALA A 599 20.66 -7.21 -8.32
CA ALA A 599 21.94 -7.64 -7.78
C ALA A 599 22.67 -8.61 -8.73
N ILE A 600 21.94 -9.59 -9.27
CA ILE A 600 22.45 -10.53 -10.29
C ILE A 600 22.86 -9.78 -11.55
N ALA A 601 21.99 -8.91 -12.07
CA ALA A 601 22.28 -8.16 -13.30
C ALA A 601 23.53 -7.28 -13.18
N MET A 602 23.76 -6.69 -12.00
CA MET A 602 24.94 -5.88 -11.68
C MET A 602 26.19 -6.75 -11.55
N ARG A 603 26.10 -7.87 -10.80
CA ARG A 603 27.18 -8.85 -10.61
C ARG A 603 27.69 -9.38 -11.95
N ASP A 604 26.79 -9.88 -12.79
CA ASP A 604 27.15 -10.54 -14.05
C ASP A 604 27.82 -9.58 -15.05
N ARG A 605 27.70 -8.26 -14.80
CA ARG A 605 28.34 -7.18 -15.57
C ARG A 605 29.60 -6.62 -14.88
N GLY A 606 30.06 -7.24 -13.79
CA GLY A 606 31.26 -6.82 -13.05
C GLY A 606 31.14 -5.44 -12.39
N LYS A 607 29.92 -5.05 -12.01
CA LYS A 607 29.63 -3.74 -11.41
C LYS A 607 29.66 -3.81 -9.88
N GLN A 608 29.79 -2.65 -9.22
CA GLN A 608 29.88 -2.57 -7.76
C GLN A 608 28.49 -2.53 -7.14
N VAL A 609 28.12 -3.63 -6.47
CA VAL A 609 26.87 -3.76 -5.73
C VAL A 609 27.16 -4.36 -4.36
N SER A 610 26.45 -3.91 -3.34
CA SER A 610 26.41 -4.48 -1.98
C SER A 610 24.96 -4.75 -1.63
N TYR A 611 24.68 -5.80 -0.85
CA TYR A 611 23.32 -6.25 -0.61
C TYR A 611 23.15 -6.69 0.86
N LEU A 612 22.21 -6.06 1.55
CA LEU A 612 21.71 -6.48 2.86
C LEU A 612 20.33 -7.12 2.72
N LEU A 613 20.15 -8.32 3.28
CA LEU A 613 18.89 -9.03 3.32
C LEU A 613 18.56 -9.43 4.76
N ALA A 614 17.41 -8.99 5.26
CA ALA A 614 16.87 -9.46 6.54
C ALA A 614 15.78 -10.51 6.31
N ASP A 615 15.99 -11.71 6.83
CA ASP A 615 15.06 -12.84 6.78
C ASP A 615 13.80 -12.65 7.66
N ASP A 616 13.88 -11.72 8.60
CA ASP A 616 12.89 -11.46 9.64
C ASP A 616 12.25 -10.06 9.55
N GLU A 617 12.27 -9.48 8.34
CA GLU A 617 11.72 -8.17 7.99
C GLU A 617 10.89 -8.21 6.70
N GLY A 618 10.01 -7.22 6.53
CA GLY A 618 9.17 -7.02 5.36
C GLY A 618 9.56 -5.77 4.57
N HIS A 619 8.61 -4.86 4.34
CA HIS A 619 8.80 -3.63 3.57
C HIS A 619 9.59 -2.52 4.31
N GLY A 620 10.79 -2.87 4.79
CA GLY A 620 11.68 -2.04 5.60
C GLY A 620 12.09 -2.75 6.91
N PHE A 621 13.15 -2.24 7.56
CA PHE A 621 13.69 -2.85 8.78
C PHE A 621 13.10 -2.20 10.03
N ALA A 622 12.18 -2.89 10.68
CA ALA A 622 11.50 -2.42 11.88
C ALA A 622 12.25 -2.78 13.17
N LYS A 623 12.86 -3.98 13.26
CA LYS A 623 13.55 -4.41 14.48
C LYS A 623 14.75 -3.48 14.75
N PRO A 624 14.93 -2.98 15.98
CA PRO A 624 15.98 -2.00 16.29
C PRO A 624 17.39 -2.45 15.88
N VAL A 625 17.75 -3.72 16.11
CA VAL A 625 19.06 -4.26 15.72
C VAL A 625 19.28 -4.26 14.20
N ASN A 626 18.26 -4.64 13.42
CA ASN A 626 18.31 -4.62 11.96
C ASN A 626 18.39 -3.18 11.44
N ASN A 627 17.56 -2.30 11.99
CA ASN A 627 17.55 -0.88 11.63
C ASN A 627 18.90 -0.21 11.89
N MET A 628 19.50 -0.47 13.06
CA MET A 628 20.81 0.05 13.43
C MET A 628 21.93 -0.48 12.52
N ALA A 629 21.91 -1.78 12.20
CA ALA A 629 22.86 -2.41 11.28
C ALA A 629 22.75 -1.83 9.86
N MET A 630 21.54 -1.65 9.35
CA MET A 630 21.27 -1.00 8.06
C MET A 630 21.87 0.40 8.03
N PHE A 631 21.60 1.24 9.03
CA PHE A 631 22.14 2.61 9.03
C PHE A 631 23.65 2.66 9.26
N ALA A 632 24.25 1.70 9.98
CA ALA A 632 25.70 1.57 10.08
C ALA A 632 26.35 1.30 8.71
N GLU A 633 25.75 0.41 7.91
CA GLU A 633 26.25 0.12 6.56
C GLU A 633 26.03 1.31 5.61
N ILE A 634 24.87 1.97 5.65
CA ILE A 634 24.60 3.19 4.88
C ILE A 634 25.62 4.28 5.21
N GLU A 635 25.90 4.50 6.50
CA GLU A 635 26.88 5.47 6.97
C GLU A 635 28.26 5.23 6.36
N LYS A 636 28.73 4.00 6.48
CA LYS A 636 30.05 3.57 5.99
C LYS A 636 30.14 3.64 4.47
N PHE A 637 29.09 3.20 3.77
CA PHE A 637 29.00 3.22 2.32
C PHE A 637 29.06 4.66 1.78
N LEU A 638 28.24 5.56 2.32
CA LEU A 638 28.23 6.97 1.92
C LEU A 638 29.56 7.65 2.25
N ALA A 639 30.11 7.43 3.45
CA ALA A 639 31.38 8.03 3.86
C ALA A 639 32.56 7.59 2.98
N GLY A 640 32.58 6.32 2.56
CA GLY A 640 33.62 5.78 1.68
C GLY A 640 33.62 6.39 0.26
N ILE A 641 32.49 6.92 -0.21
CA ILE A 641 32.32 7.41 -1.58
C ILE A 641 32.25 8.94 -1.63
N LEU A 642 31.39 9.54 -0.82
CA LEU A 642 31.20 10.99 -0.76
C LEU A 642 32.23 11.69 0.13
N GLY A 643 33.02 10.92 0.91
CA GLY A 643 33.67 11.45 2.10
C GLY A 643 32.65 11.79 3.19
N GLY A 644 33.10 12.52 4.21
CA GLY A 644 32.31 12.83 5.40
C GLY A 644 32.79 12.05 6.60
N ARG A 645 32.03 12.14 7.69
CA ARG A 645 32.36 11.48 8.96
C ARG A 645 31.46 10.27 9.14
N TYR A 646 31.96 9.22 9.78
CA TYR A 646 31.15 8.06 10.17
C TYR A 646 31.61 7.50 11.51
N GLN A 647 30.69 6.83 12.21
CA GLN A 647 30.97 6.14 13.45
C GLN A 647 31.50 4.73 13.17
N GLU A 648 32.74 4.45 13.56
CA GLU A 648 33.40 3.16 13.33
C GLU A 648 32.89 2.05 14.24
N ASP A 649 32.61 2.39 15.49
CA ASP A 649 32.16 1.46 16.52
C ASP A 649 30.65 1.25 16.50
N MET A 650 30.21 0.09 16.95
CA MET A 650 28.80 -0.24 17.15
C MET A 650 28.68 -1.32 18.23
N PRO A 651 27.48 -1.48 18.83
CA PRO A 651 27.21 -2.60 19.73
C PRO A 651 27.55 -3.97 19.10
N GLU A 652 28.00 -4.92 19.91
CA GLU A 652 28.47 -6.24 19.44
C GLU A 652 27.38 -7.03 18.72
N ASP A 653 26.13 -6.96 19.20
CA ASP A 653 24.97 -7.57 18.60
C ASP A 653 24.61 -6.94 17.24
N VAL A 654 24.73 -5.62 17.12
CA VAL A 654 24.56 -4.90 15.84
C VAL A 654 25.66 -5.30 14.85
N ALA A 655 26.92 -5.34 15.28
CA ALA A 655 28.04 -5.75 14.42
C ALA A 655 27.85 -7.18 13.91
N LYS A 656 27.48 -8.10 14.81
CA LYS A 656 27.18 -9.49 14.46
C LYS A 656 26.01 -9.57 13.49
N ARG A 657 24.90 -8.86 13.76
CA ARG A 657 23.73 -8.87 12.88
C ARG A 657 24.05 -8.28 11.51
N LEU A 658 24.86 -7.22 11.43
CA LEU A 658 25.28 -6.66 10.16
C LEU A 658 26.03 -7.69 9.28
N GLU A 659 26.92 -8.49 9.86
CA GLU A 659 27.58 -9.57 9.10
C GLU A 659 26.58 -10.65 8.64
N GLU A 660 25.56 -10.97 9.44
CA GLU A 660 24.50 -11.92 9.05
C GLU A 660 23.61 -11.37 7.92
N LEU A 661 23.37 -10.06 7.90
CA LEU A 661 22.56 -9.40 6.87
C LEU A 661 23.28 -9.29 5.52
N ARG A 662 24.62 -9.23 5.51
CA ARG A 662 25.39 -9.11 4.26
C ARG A 662 25.27 -10.36 3.40
N VAL A 663 24.80 -10.15 2.18
CA VAL A 663 24.65 -11.22 1.19
C VAL A 663 25.93 -11.36 0.37
N ASP A 664 26.45 -12.59 0.26
CA ASP A 664 27.43 -12.92 -0.77
C ASP A 664 26.74 -12.93 -2.14
N ILE A 665 26.97 -11.85 -2.89
CA ILE A 665 26.33 -11.60 -4.18
C ILE A 665 26.68 -12.70 -5.19
N SER A 666 27.84 -13.36 -5.06
CA SER A 666 28.23 -14.47 -5.92
C SER A 666 27.30 -15.69 -5.79
N THR A 667 26.59 -15.81 -4.67
CA THR A 667 25.65 -16.91 -4.40
C THR A 667 24.20 -16.58 -4.71
N VAL A 668 23.88 -15.32 -5.05
CA VAL A 668 22.48 -14.91 -5.31
C VAL A 668 21.99 -15.54 -6.60
N THR A 669 20.88 -16.27 -6.51
CA THR A 669 20.20 -16.88 -7.64
C THR A 669 18.75 -16.41 -7.70
N TYR A 670 18.23 -16.25 -8.90
CA TYR A 670 16.82 -15.95 -9.14
C TYR A 670 16.33 -16.90 -10.22
N GLU A 671 15.32 -17.69 -9.88
CA GLU A 671 14.55 -18.46 -10.86
C GLU A 671 13.27 -17.67 -11.13
N PRO A 672 13.11 -17.10 -12.35
CA PRO A 672 11.86 -16.47 -12.73
C PRO A 672 10.72 -17.47 -12.54
N LYS A 673 9.55 -16.98 -12.09
CA LYS A 673 8.32 -17.78 -12.17
C LYS A 673 8.18 -18.20 -13.64
N ALA A 674 8.12 -19.51 -13.90
CA ALA A 674 8.09 -20.01 -15.27
C ALA A 674 6.95 -19.32 -16.03
N GLU A 675 7.27 -18.65 -17.15
CA GLU A 675 6.25 -18.21 -18.09
C GLU A 675 5.50 -19.47 -18.54
N VAL A 676 4.23 -19.58 -18.14
CA VAL A 676 3.39 -20.70 -18.55
C VAL A 676 2.87 -20.39 -19.95
N SER A 677 3.75 -20.44 -20.96
CA SER A 677 3.36 -20.25 -22.35
C SER A 677 2.38 -21.36 -22.75
N SER A 678 1.29 -20.99 -23.42
CA SER A 678 0.46 -21.98 -24.12
C SER A 678 1.34 -22.80 -25.06
N ALA A 679 1.06 -24.10 -25.19
CA ALA A 679 1.70 -24.91 -26.23
C ALA A 679 1.49 -24.25 -27.60
N ASP A 680 2.40 -24.41 -28.56
CA ASP A 680 2.26 -23.76 -29.88
C ASP A 680 0.98 -24.21 -30.62
N ALA A 681 0.57 -25.47 -30.43
CA ALA A 681 -0.65 -26.06 -30.98
C ALA A 681 -1.15 -27.21 -30.08
N LEU A 682 -2.43 -27.57 -30.22
CA LEU A 682 -2.94 -28.80 -29.60
C LEU A 682 -2.24 -30.03 -30.21
N PRO A 683 -1.97 -31.08 -29.42
CA PRO A 683 -1.50 -32.35 -29.96
C PRO A 683 -2.57 -32.97 -30.86
N GLU A 684 -2.15 -33.86 -31.76
CA GLU A 684 -3.07 -34.62 -32.61
C GLU A 684 -4.10 -35.36 -31.75
N LEU A 685 -5.38 -35.05 -31.96
CA LEU A 685 -6.48 -35.65 -31.21
C LEU A 685 -6.72 -37.08 -31.71
N LYS A 686 -6.55 -38.05 -30.81
CA LYS A 686 -6.61 -39.49 -31.11
C LYS A 686 -8.04 -40.00 -31.35
N ARG A 687 -9.05 -39.12 -31.23
CA ARG A 687 -10.47 -39.47 -31.36
C ARG A 687 -11.23 -38.35 -32.00
N VAL A 688 -12.12 -38.70 -32.92
CA VAL A 688 -13.09 -37.80 -33.52
C VAL A 688 -14.44 -37.94 -32.83
N PHE A 689 -15.31 -36.93 -32.96
CA PHE A 689 -16.68 -37.00 -32.48
C PHE A 689 -17.44 -38.17 -33.11
N LYS A 690 -18.46 -38.63 -32.37
CA LYS A 690 -19.46 -39.59 -32.84
C LYS A 690 -20.82 -38.93 -32.70
N GLU A 691 -21.68 -39.14 -33.70
CA GLU A 691 -23.07 -38.70 -33.63
C GLU A 691 -23.78 -39.36 -32.46
N GLY A 692 -24.67 -38.62 -31.81
CA GLY A 692 -25.41 -39.13 -30.66
C GLY A 692 -26.20 -38.06 -29.93
N SER A 693 -27.19 -38.51 -29.18
CA SER A 693 -27.97 -37.69 -28.27
C SER A 693 -27.72 -38.16 -26.83
N PHE A 694 -27.51 -37.22 -25.92
CA PHE A 694 -27.14 -37.47 -24.54
C PHE A 694 -27.97 -36.58 -23.62
N GLU A 695 -28.39 -37.13 -22.49
CA GLU A 695 -29.10 -36.38 -21.44
C GLU A 695 -28.24 -36.26 -20.19
N TYR A 696 -28.36 -35.13 -19.49
CA TYR A 696 -27.60 -34.84 -18.27
C TYR A 696 -28.52 -34.21 -17.23
N ASP A 697 -28.27 -34.56 -15.97
CA ASP A 697 -28.73 -33.78 -14.83
C ASP A 697 -27.69 -32.71 -14.52
N VAL A 698 -28.15 -31.47 -14.34
CA VAL A 698 -27.28 -30.33 -14.02
C VAL A 698 -27.74 -29.75 -12.69
N LYS A 699 -26.80 -29.56 -11.77
CA LYS A 699 -27.04 -28.95 -10.47
C LYS A 699 -26.16 -27.73 -10.32
N MET A 700 -26.77 -26.58 -10.06
CA MET A 700 -26.05 -25.37 -9.74
C MET A 700 -26.22 -25.06 -8.25
N SER A 701 -25.11 -24.97 -7.52
CA SER A 701 -25.08 -24.55 -6.14
C SER A 701 -24.48 -23.15 -6.06
N VAL A 702 -25.25 -22.18 -5.57
CA VAL A 702 -24.82 -20.78 -5.44
C VAL A 702 -25.33 -20.22 -4.11
N GLN A 703 -24.44 -19.69 -3.27
CA GLN A 703 -24.79 -19.02 -2.02
C GLN A 703 -25.77 -19.82 -1.12
N GLY A 704 -25.55 -21.14 -1.00
CA GLY A 704 -26.39 -22.04 -0.19
C GLY A 704 -27.74 -22.41 -0.82
N GLN A 705 -28.06 -21.92 -2.02
CA GLN A 705 -29.22 -22.35 -2.81
C GLN A 705 -28.80 -23.38 -3.87
N GLN A 706 -29.66 -24.36 -4.11
CA GLN A 706 -29.47 -25.37 -5.16
C GLN A 706 -30.56 -25.23 -6.22
N LEU A 707 -30.15 -25.15 -7.48
CA LEU A 707 -31.02 -25.12 -8.65
C LEU A 707 -30.79 -26.40 -9.47
N ASP A 708 -31.83 -27.20 -9.59
CA ASP A 708 -31.82 -28.39 -10.44
C ASP A 708 -32.26 -28.01 -11.87
N MET A 709 -31.52 -28.51 -12.84
CA MET A 709 -31.70 -28.26 -14.27
C MET A 709 -31.47 -29.56 -15.04
N THR A 710 -31.89 -29.59 -16.29
CA THR A 710 -31.54 -30.68 -17.22
C THR A 710 -30.84 -30.12 -18.44
N MET A 711 -29.96 -30.91 -19.04
CA MET A 711 -29.30 -30.57 -20.29
C MET A 711 -29.44 -31.72 -21.27
N THR A 712 -29.79 -31.41 -22.52
CA THR A 712 -29.70 -32.36 -23.64
C THR A 712 -28.59 -31.92 -24.57
N ARG A 713 -27.71 -32.84 -24.94
CA ARG A 713 -26.66 -32.63 -25.95
C ARG A 713 -26.97 -33.43 -27.20
N GLU A 714 -26.96 -32.77 -28.34
CA GLU A 714 -26.98 -33.41 -29.66
C GLU A 714 -25.63 -33.20 -30.36
N VAL A 715 -25.03 -34.28 -30.84
CA VAL A 715 -23.85 -34.26 -31.71
C VAL A 715 -24.26 -34.76 -33.08
N ALA A 716 -24.11 -33.92 -34.09
CA ALA A 716 -24.45 -34.24 -35.46
C ALA A 716 -23.30 -33.90 -36.40
N LYS A 717 -23.16 -34.64 -37.50
CA LYS A 717 -22.26 -34.27 -38.57
C LYS A 717 -23.02 -33.47 -39.62
N ASN A 718 -22.55 -32.25 -39.92
CA ASN A 718 -23.12 -31.40 -40.95
C ASN A 718 -22.03 -31.08 -42.00
N ALA A 719 -22.15 -31.71 -43.17
CA ALA A 719 -21.10 -31.69 -44.21
C ALA A 719 -19.72 -32.12 -43.64
N ASP A 720 -18.72 -31.26 -43.77
CA ASP A 720 -17.34 -31.49 -43.29
C ASP A 720 -17.10 -30.96 -41.87
N GLN A 721 -18.14 -30.54 -41.16
CA GLN A 721 -18.07 -30.03 -39.79
C GLN A 721 -18.88 -30.89 -38.82
N TRP A 722 -18.48 -30.87 -37.56
CA TRP A 722 -19.27 -31.38 -36.46
C TRP A 722 -20.03 -30.25 -35.78
N VAL A 723 -21.27 -30.51 -35.38
CA VAL A 723 -22.08 -29.56 -34.63
C VAL A 723 -22.49 -30.21 -33.31
N VAL A 724 -22.19 -29.53 -32.21
CA VAL A 724 -22.59 -29.91 -30.85
C VAL A 724 -23.59 -28.87 -30.36
N THR A 725 -24.77 -29.32 -29.97
CA THR A 725 -25.84 -28.46 -29.47
C THR A 725 -26.19 -28.87 -28.05
N ASP A 726 -25.93 -27.98 -27.09
CA ASP A 726 -26.35 -28.14 -25.70
C ASP A 726 -27.58 -27.28 -25.44
N VAL A 727 -28.66 -27.89 -24.95
CA VAL A 727 -29.88 -27.19 -24.54
C VAL A 727 -30.12 -27.47 -23.06
N SER A 728 -30.00 -26.45 -22.24
CA SER A 728 -30.23 -26.51 -20.80
C SER A 728 -31.59 -25.90 -20.45
N ARG A 729 -32.32 -26.54 -19.54
CA ARG A 729 -33.64 -26.10 -19.07
C ARG A 729 -33.67 -26.09 -17.55
N GLY A 730 -34.06 -24.95 -16.99
CA GLY A 730 -34.16 -24.76 -15.55
C GLY A 730 -35.02 -23.56 -15.14
N PRO A 731 -35.02 -23.21 -13.85
CA PRO A 731 -35.75 -22.06 -13.31
C PRO A 731 -35.41 -20.71 -13.99
N MET A 732 -34.21 -20.61 -14.57
CA MET A 732 -33.71 -19.43 -15.30
C MET A 732 -34.14 -19.38 -16.77
N GLY A 733 -34.99 -20.32 -17.22
CA GLY A 733 -35.42 -20.45 -18.61
C GLY A 733 -34.63 -21.49 -19.40
N GLU A 734 -34.80 -21.48 -20.72
CA GLU A 734 -34.05 -22.31 -21.66
C GLU A 734 -32.82 -21.55 -22.17
N SER A 735 -31.67 -22.21 -22.19
CA SER A 735 -30.46 -21.72 -22.85
C SER A 735 -29.99 -22.73 -23.89
N LYS A 736 -29.51 -22.24 -25.03
CA LYS A 736 -29.02 -23.07 -26.14
C LYS A 736 -27.64 -22.61 -26.58
N ASP A 737 -26.65 -23.48 -26.47
CA ASP A 737 -25.27 -23.27 -26.93
C ASP A 737 -24.98 -24.21 -28.11
N VAL A 738 -24.68 -23.64 -29.27
CA VAL A 738 -24.39 -24.40 -30.50
C VAL A 738 -22.95 -24.13 -30.90
N MET A 739 -22.14 -25.16 -30.95
CA MET A 739 -20.73 -25.08 -31.31
C MET A 739 -20.45 -25.93 -32.55
N SER A 740 -19.79 -25.35 -33.55
CA SER A 740 -19.26 -26.08 -34.69
C SER A 740 -17.77 -26.30 -34.55
N TYR A 741 -17.32 -27.47 -35.01
CA TYR A 741 -15.92 -27.89 -35.02
C TYR A 741 -15.53 -28.37 -36.41
N HIS A 742 -14.30 -28.07 -36.81
CA HIS A 742 -13.71 -28.62 -38.02
C HIS A 742 -13.39 -30.11 -37.87
N ALA A 743 -12.94 -30.77 -38.95
CA ALA A 743 -12.64 -32.20 -38.94
C ALA A 743 -11.51 -32.58 -37.96
N ASP A 744 -10.57 -31.67 -37.70
CA ASP A 744 -9.50 -31.78 -36.70
C ASP A 744 -9.94 -31.36 -35.29
N MET A 745 -11.23 -31.06 -35.12
CA MET A 745 -11.88 -30.60 -33.89
C MET A 745 -11.40 -29.24 -33.38
N SER A 746 -10.74 -28.44 -34.23
CA SER A 746 -10.56 -27.03 -33.96
C SER A 746 -11.92 -26.31 -33.97
N PRO A 747 -12.11 -25.29 -33.10
CA PRO A 747 -13.37 -24.55 -33.01
C PRO A 747 -13.62 -23.72 -34.27
N GLY A 748 -14.87 -23.70 -34.77
CA GLY A 748 -15.28 -22.91 -35.94
C GLY A 748 -16.17 -21.72 -35.58
N GLU A 749 -17.42 -21.98 -35.20
CA GLU A 749 -18.42 -20.97 -34.80
C GLU A 749 -19.17 -21.43 -33.54
N ARG A 750 -19.43 -20.51 -32.61
CA ARG A 750 -20.32 -20.70 -31.46
C ARG A 750 -21.49 -19.73 -31.50
N VAL A 751 -22.69 -20.22 -31.22
CA VAL A 751 -23.90 -19.40 -31.07
C VAL A 751 -24.58 -19.73 -29.75
N ILE A 752 -24.58 -18.77 -28.83
CA ILE A 752 -25.20 -18.89 -27.51
C ILE A 752 -26.50 -18.09 -27.51
N ASN A 753 -27.61 -18.72 -27.16
CA ASN A 753 -28.90 -18.09 -26.93
C ASN A 753 -29.28 -18.28 -25.47
N GLN A 754 -29.32 -17.18 -24.72
CA GLN A 754 -29.65 -17.20 -23.30
C GLN A 754 -30.35 -15.90 -22.91
N ALA A 755 -31.41 -15.99 -22.11
CA ALA A 755 -32.15 -14.83 -21.58
C ALA A 755 -32.58 -13.79 -22.64
N GLY A 756 -32.90 -14.24 -23.86
CA GLY A 756 -33.33 -13.38 -24.96
C GLY A 756 -32.20 -12.66 -25.71
N GLN A 757 -30.94 -12.93 -25.38
CA GLN A 757 -29.77 -12.45 -26.12
C GLN A 757 -29.14 -13.55 -26.95
N THR A 758 -28.55 -13.17 -28.08
CA THR A 758 -27.75 -14.04 -28.95
C THR A 758 -26.31 -13.53 -28.98
N ILE A 759 -25.37 -14.41 -28.65
CA ILE A 759 -23.93 -14.18 -28.76
C ILE A 759 -23.41 -15.07 -29.88
N VAL A 760 -22.69 -14.49 -30.84
CA VAL A 760 -22.04 -15.23 -31.94
C VAL A 760 -20.54 -15.07 -31.83
N MET A 761 -19.81 -16.18 -31.87
CA MET A 761 -18.34 -16.19 -31.85
C MET A 761 -17.82 -16.91 -33.08
N ILE A 762 -16.91 -16.29 -33.81
CA ILE A 762 -16.25 -16.86 -35.00
C ILE A 762 -14.78 -17.01 -34.66
N PHE A 763 -14.31 -18.26 -34.64
CA PHE A 763 -12.95 -18.61 -34.24
C PHE A 763 -12.05 -18.59 -35.48
N ASN A 764 -11.16 -17.60 -35.53
CA ASN A 764 -10.11 -17.50 -36.54
C ASN A 764 -8.74 -17.75 -35.88
N PRO A 765 -7.71 -18.16 -36.64
CA PRO A 765 -6.37 -18.29 -36.09
C PRO A 765 -5.88 -16.98 -35.45
N GLY A 766 -5.65 -17.03 -34.13
CA GLY A 766 -5.14 -15.92 -33.31
C GLY A 766 -6.18 -14.89 -32.85
N ILE A 767 -7.41 -14.93 -33.38
CA ILE A 767 -8.47 -13.98 -33.02
C ILE A 767 -9.84 -14.67 -33.01
N VAL A 768 -10.62 -14.48 -31.94
CA VAL A 768 -12.04 -14.83 -31.93
C VAL A 768 -12.88 -13.56 -32.08
N ALA A 769 -13.64 -13.46 -33.17
CA ALA A 769 -14.55 -12.35 -33.38
C ALA A 769 -15.86 -12.63 -32.63
N VAL A 770 -16.28 -11.71 -31.76
CA VAL A 770 -17.45 -11.85 -30.89
C VAL A 770 -18.48 -10.79 -31.24
N LYS A 771 -19.73 -11.22 -31.48
CA LYS A 771 -20.89 -10.34 -31.63
C LYS A 771 -21.84 -10.57 -30.48
N ALA A 772 -21.96 -9.58 -29.60
CA ALA A 772 -22.86 -9.61 -28.45
C ALA A 772 -23.40 -8.21 -28.18
N MET A 773 -24.62 -8.11 -27.67
CA MET A 773 -25.22 -6.84 -27.22
C MET A 773 -25.20 -5.70 -28.28
N GLY A 774 -25.19 -6.05 -29.57
CA GLY A 774 -25.13 -5.08 -30.68
C GLY A 774 -23.74 -4.50 -30.95
N GLN A 775 -22.67 -5.07 -30.38
CA GLN A 775 -21.27 -4.67 -30.60
C GLN A 775 -20.47 -5.82 -31.24
N ASP A 776 -19.47 -5.44 -32.03
CA ASP A 776 -18.44 -6.33 -32.58
C ASP A 776 -17.16 -6.16 -31.74
N MET A 777 -16.59 -7.27 -31.26
CA MET A 777 -15.45 -7.32 -30.34
C MET A 777 -14.46 -8.42 -30.77
N GLU A 778 -13.22 -8.37 -30.28
CA GLU A 778 -12.17 -9.32 -30.64
C GLU A 778 -11.44 -9.85 -29.39
N ILE A 779 -11.28 -11.18 -29.33
CA ILE A 779 -10.44 -11.86 -28.35
C ILE A 779 -9.16 -12.32 -29.04
N VAL A 780 -8.03 -11.68 -28.72
CA VAL A 780 -6.72 -12.06 -29.26
C VAL A 780 -6.10 -13.19 -28.42
N TYR A 781 -5.51 -14.18 -29.07
CA TYR A 781 -4.83 -15.29 -28.40
C TYR A 781 -3.61 -15.77 -29.19
N SER A 782 -2.73 -16.53 -28.53
CA SER A 782 -1.56 -17.17 -29.15
C SER A 782 -1.42 -18.62 -28.70
N GLY A 783 -0.94 -19.48 -29.60
CA GLY A 783 -0.71 -20.90 -29.32
C GLY A 783 -1.98 -21.77 -29.40
N ALA A 784 -1.95 -22.88 -28.69
CA ALA A 784 -3.01 -23.86 -28.55
C ALA A 784 -4.23 -23.20 -27.94
N PHE A 785 -5.39 -23.48 -28.50
CA PHE A 785 -6.63 -22.82 -28.12
C PHE A 785 -7.80 -23.80 -28.10
N VAL A 786 -8.59 -23.76 -27.03
CA VAL A 786 -9.77 -24.59 -26.84
C VAL A 786 -10.93 -23.68 -26.45
N SER A 787 -12.08 -23.85 -27.10
CA SER A 787 -13.30 -23.14 -26.71
C SER A 787 -13.88 -23.74 -25.43
N ASP A 788 -14.44 -22.91 -24.55
CA ASP A 788 -15.12 -23.32 -23.31
C ASP A 788 -16.59 -23.74 -23.52
N GLY A 789 -17.02 -23.88 -24.79
CA GLY A 789 -18.41 -24.16 -25.15
C GLY A 789 -18.81 -25.63 -25.31
N ALA A 790 -20.00 -25.83 -25.86
CA ALA A 790 -20.60 -27.14 -26.11
C ALA A 790 -19.60 -28.10 -26.79
N GLY A 791 -19.35 -29.27 -26.18
CA GLY A 791 -18.45 -30.31 -26.71
C GLY A 791 -16.98 -30.23 -26.25
N MET A 792 -16.60 -29.28 -25.39
CA MET A 792 -15.22 -29.18 -24.86
C MET A 792 -14.72 -30.49 -24.24
N ASP A 793 -15.52 -31.17 -23.41
CA ASP A 793 -15.17 -32.45 -22.78
C ASP A 793 -14.80 -33.54 -23.81
N LYS A 794 -15.39 -33.49 -25.01
CA LYS A 794 -15.08 -34.41 -26.10
C LYS A 794 -13.77 -34.06 -26.79
N VAL A 795 -13.45 -32.77 -26.92
CA VAL A 795 -12.11 -32.31 -27.37
C VAL A 795 -11.06 -32.78 -26.37
N LEU A 796 -11.30 -32.60 -25.07
CA LEU A 796 -10.41 -33.09 -24.02
C LEU A 796 -10.26 -34.62 -24.06
N ALA A 797 -11.34 -35.35 -24.34
CA ALA A 797 -11.30 -36.81 -24.48
C ALA A 797 -10.48 -37.30 -25.69
N GLY A 798 -10.19 -36.43 -26.65
CA GLY A 798 -9.31 -36.69 -27.79
C GLY A 798 -7.82 -36.54 -27.46
N LEU A 799 -7.46 -35.86 -26.36
CA LEU A 799 -6.09 -35.69 -25.94
C LEU A 799 -5.47 -37.03 -25.49
N PRO A 800 -4.13 -37.15 -25.50
CA PRO A 800 -3.43 -38.34 -24.99
C PRO A 800 -3.46 -38.37 -23.45
N LEU A 801 -4.64 -38.59 -22.87
CA LEU A 801 -4.86 -38.62 -21.42
C LEU A 801 -4.21 -39.85 -20.78
N ASP A 802 -3.06 -39.63 -20.14
CA ASP A 802 -2.33 -40.59 -19.31
C ASP A 802 -2.00 -39.94 -17.95
N ALA A 803 -1.74 -40.75 -16.92
CA ALA A 803 -1.44 -40.25 -15.58
C ALA A 803 -0.27 -39.24 -15.60
N GLY A 804 -0.48 -38.06 -15.04
CA GLY A 804 0.52 -36.99 -15.01
C GLY A 804 0.64 -36.19 -16.31
N TYR A 805 -0.15 -36.47 -17.34
CA TYR A 805 -0.24 -35.63 -18.53
C TYR A 805 -0.70 -34.21 -18.15
N ALA A 806 -0.04 -33.20 -18.72
CA ALA A 806 -0.39 -31.81 -18.54
C ALA A 806 -0.25 -31.04 -19.84
N LEU A 807 -1.08 -30.01 -20.03
CA LEU A 807 -1.06 -29.16 -21.21
C LEU A 807 -1.52 -27.75 -20.82
N THR A 808 -0.79 -26.73 -21.27
CA THR A 808 -1.23 -25.34 -21.17
C THR A 808 -1.80 -24.89 -22.51
N PHE A 809 -2.98 -24.27 -22.50
CA PHE A 809 -3.60 -23.68 -23.68
C PHE A 809 -4.42 -22.45 -23.32
N SER A 810 -4.80 -21.69 -24.33
CA SER A 810 -5.66 -20.52 -24.22
C SER A 810 -7.13 -20.88 -24.37
N MET A 811 -8.00 -20.17 -23.67
CA MET A 811 -9.45 -20.28 -23.75
C MET A 811 -10.08 -18.90 -23.86
N PRO A 812 -11.25 -18.76 -24.49
CA PRO A 812 -12.00 -17.52 -24.39
C PRO A 812 -12.58 -17.39 -22.97
N ASP A 813 -12.56 -16.18 -22.43
CA ASP A 813 -13.29 -15.82 -21.22
C ASP A 813 -14.43 -14.88 -21.61
N MET A 814 -15.65 -15.39 -21.53
CA MET A 814 -16.86 -14.66 -21.91
C MET A 814 -17.25 -13.56 -20.93
N MET A 815 -16.72 -13.56 -19.71
CA MET A 815 -16.98 -12.52 -18.71
C MET A 815 -16.08 -11.31 -18.95
N THR A 816 -14.80 -11.55 -19.22
CA THR A 816 -13.81 -10.48 -19.43
C THR A 816 -13.61 -10.11 -20.90
N LEU A 817 -14.15 -10.91 -21.82
CA LEU A 817 -13.94 -10.79 -23.27
C LEU A 817 -12.46 -10.78 -23.65
N LYS A 818 -11.66 -11.58 -22.93
CA LYS A 818 -10.23 -11.77 -23.17
C LYS A 818 -9.92 -13.26 -23.35
N SER A 819 -8.69 -13.56 -23.76
CA SER A 819 -8.18 -14.92 -23.67
C SER A 819 -7.59 -15.13 -22.28
N LYS A 820 -7.88 -16.27 -21.67
CA LYS A 820 -7.24 -16.71 -20.42
C LYS A 820 -6.38 -17.94 -20.70
N GLN A 821 -5.26 -18.05 -19.99
CA GLN A 821 -4.43 -19.25 -20.02
C GLN A 821 -4.90 -20.23 -18.97
N VAL A 822 -4.99 -21.51 -19.35
CA VAL A 822 -5.38 -22.58 -18.44
C VAL A 822 -4.37 -23.71 -18.46
N ASN A 823 -4.22 -24.36 -17.30
CA ASN A 823 -3.45 -25.58 -17.13
C ASN A 823 -4.40 -26.77 -17.04
N LEU A 824 -4.31 -27.66 -18.03
CA LEU A 824 -4.90 -28.99 -17.97
C LEU A 824 -3.94 -29.93 -17.24
N LYS A 825 -4.46 -30.70 -16.29
CA LYS A 825 -3.72 -31.77 -15.59
C LYS A 825 -4.57 -33.01 -15.46
N VAL A 826 -4.00 -34.15 -15.83
CA VAL A 826 -4.62 -35.49 -15.68
C VAL A 826 -4.16 -36.09 -14.35
N HIS A 827 -5.15 -36.45 -13.54
CA HIS A 827 -4.99 -37.10 -12.23
C HIS A 827 -5.28 -38.60 -12.35
N ASP A 828 -5.33 -39.28 -11.21
CA ASP A 828 -5.70 -40.69 -11.14
C ASP A 828 -7.14 -40.95 -11.63
N ARG A 829 -7.43 -42.23 -11.90
CA ARG A 829 -8.75 -42.65 -12.38
C ARG A 829 -9.75 -42.77 -11.22
N GLU A 830 -10.97 -42.34 -11.47
CA GLU A 830 -12.10 -42.46 -10.53
C GLU A 830 -13.27 -43.18 -11.22
N GLU A 831 -14.05 -43.95 -10.47
CA GLU A 831 -15.24 -44.63 -10.98
C GLU A 831 -16.44 -43.68 -10.97
N VAL A 832 -17.01 -43.41 -12.14
CA VAL A 832 -18.21 -42.59 -12.33
C VAL A 832 -19.10 -43.28 -13.34
N ASN A 833 -20.40 -43.41 -13.06
CA ASN A 833 -21.37 -44.07 -13.94
C ASN A 833 -20.97 -45.53 -14.32
N GLY A 834 -20.29 -46.24 -13.41
CA GLY A 834 -19.80 -47.61 -13.65
C GLY A 834 -18.65 -47.69 -14.67
N ALA A 835 -18.08 -46.56 -15.06
CA ALA A 835 -16.91 -46.47 -15.93
C ALA A 835 -15.70 -45.93 -15.17
N SER A 836 -14.52 -46.51 -15.43
CA SER A 836 -13.27 -45.97 -14.92
C SER A 836 -12.86 -44.75 -15.75
N CYS A 837 -13.01 -43.56 -15.18
CA CYS A 837 -12.80 -42.28 -15.85
C CYS A 837 -11.47 -41.65 -15.46
N TRP A 838 -10.80 -40.96 -16.40
CA TRP A 838 -9.69 -40.06 -16.07
C TRP A 838 -10.24 -38.79 -15.43
N LYS A 839 -9.75 -38.42 -14.25
CA LYS A 839 -10.04 -37.12 -13.66
C LYS A 839 -9.10 -36.08 -14.25
N VAL A 840 -9.65 -35.05 -14.87
CA VAL A 840 -8.89 -34.00 -15.56
C VAL A 840 -9.32 -32.65 -15.02
N THR A 841 -8.38 -31.85 -14.52
CA THR A 841 -8.65 -30.47 -14.11
C THR A 841 -8.16 -29.51 -15.17
N VAL A 842 -8.95 -28.49 -15.48
CA VAL A 842 -8.55 -27.33 -16.28
C VAL A 842 -8.66 -26.12 -15.35
N THR A 843 -7.52 -25.52 -15.00
CA THR A 843 -7.42 -24.45 -14.00
C THR A 843 -6.85 -23.19 -14.61
N ALA A 844 -7.46 -22.03 -14.39
CA ALA A 844 -6.91 -20.77 -14.87
C ALA A 844 -5.57 -20.45 -14.20
N VAL A 845 -4.60 -19.96 -14.98
CA VAL A 845 -3.24 -19.65 -14.49
C VAL A 845 -3.24 -18.42 -13.56
N ASP A 846 -4.13 -17.48 -13.82
CA ASP A 846 -4.31 -16.22 -13.10
C ASP A 846 -5.28 -16.32 -11.92
N ASN A 847 -6.13 -17.35 -11.89
CA ASN A 847 -7.09 -17.59 -10.82
C ASN A 847 -7.27 -19.09 -10.53
N GLU A 848 -6.57 -19.62 -9.53
CA GLU A 848 -6.65 -21.03 -9.17
C GLU A 848 -8.04 -21.48 -8.69
N ALA A 849 -8.92 -20.55 -8.28
CA ALA A 849 -10.30 -20.84 -7.93
C ALA A 849 -11.19 -21.07 -9.17
N ASP A 850 -10.80 -20.55 -10.35
CA ASP A 850 -11.45 -20.85 -11.63
C ASP A 850 -10.94 -22.21 -12.14
N VAL A 851 -11.66 -23.25 -11.74
CA VAL A 851 -11.33 -24.63 -12.09
C VAL A 851 -12.54 -25.39 -12.58
N THR A 852 -12.35 -26.14 -13.67
CA THR A 852 -13.30 -27.14 -14.13
C THR A 852 -12.69 -28.53 -14.06
N THR A 853 -13.38 -29.47 -13.40
CA THR A 853 -12.96 -30.87 -13.28
C THR A 853 -13.85 -31.76 -14.14
N TYR A 854 -13.24 -32.58 -15.01
CA TYR A 854 -13.92 -33.53 -15.88
C TYR A 854 -13.58 -34.96 -15.47
N TRP A 855 -14.56 -35.86 -15.51
CA TRP A 855 -14.38 -37.31 -15.39
C TRP A 855 -14.59 -37.93 -16.76
N ILE A 856 -13.50 -38.03 -17.52
CA ILE A 856 -13.52 -38.45 -18.92
C ILE A 856 -13.53 -39.98 -19.01
N ASN A 857 -14.60 -40.54 -19.56
CA ASN A 857 -14.69 -41.96 -19.86
C ASN A 857 -13.91 -42.25 -21.16
N PRO A 858 -12.76 -42.95 -21.07
CA PRO A 858 -11.94 -43.21 -22.23
C PRO A 858 -12.52 -44.31 -23.11
N GLU A 859 -13.66 -44.94 -22.82
CA GLU A 859 -14.33 -45.82 -23.78
C GLU A 859 -15.41 -45.05 -24.56
N ALA A 860 -16.18 -44.21 -23.86
CA ALA A 860 -17.24 -43.40 -24.47
C ALA A 860 -16.71 -42.18 -25.24
N GLY A 861 -15.53 -41.65 -24.89
CA GLY A 861 -14.94 -40.47 -25.52
C GLY A 861 -15.68 -39.17 -25.16
N LEU A 862 -16.10 -39.05 -23.91
CA LEU A 862 -16.80 -37.89 -23.33
C LEU A 862 -16.69 -37.92 -21.80
N ALA A 863 -17.08 -36.84 -21.13
CA ALA A 863 -17.16 -36.82 -19.67
C ALA A 863 -18.48 -37.42 -19.15
N GLU A 864 -18.40 -38.35 -18.20
CA GLU A 864 -19.57 -38.87 -17.47
C GLU A 864 -20.07 -37.88 -16.42
N LYS A 865 -19.15 -37.05 -15.91
CA LYS A 865 -19.39 -35.97 -14.97
C LYS A 865 -18.43 -34.83 -15.25
N TYR A 866 -18.86 -33.59 -15.06
CA TYR A 866 -17.95 -32.47 -14.88
C TYR A 866 -18.49 -31.46 -13.86
N GLU A 867 -17.57 -30.78 -13.18
CA GLU A 867 -17.84 -29.78 -12.14
C GLU A 867 -17.08 -28.51 -12.46
N GLN A 868 -17.80 -27.40 -12.60
CA GLN A 868 -17.23 -26.09 -12.86
C GLN A 868 -17.43 -25.19 -11.64
N VAL A 869 -16.35 -24.59 -11.15
CA VAL A 869 -16.39 -23.50 -10.18
C VAL A 869 -16.37 -22.18 -10.94
N ILE A 870 -17.32 -21.28 -10.65
CA ILE A 870 -17.45 -19.98 -11.31
C ILE A 870 -17.21 -18.87 -10.28
N PRO A 871 -15.97 -18.36 -10.13
CA PRO A 871 -15.64 -17.37 -9.11
C PRO A 871 -16.48 -16.09 -9.20
N ALA A 872 -16.75 -15.61 -10.42
CA ALA A 872 -17.58 -14.43 -10.68
C ALA A 872 -19.03 -14.55 -10.18
N MET A 873 -19.49 -15.75 -9.86
CA MET A 873 -20.82 -16.02 -9.28
C MET A 873 -20.71 -16.44 -7.80
N GLY A 874 -19.75 -15.89 -7.05
CA GLY A 874 -19.54 -16.23 -5.65
C GLY A 874 -19.11 -17.68 -5.45
N ASN A 875 -18.21 -18.17 -6.31
CA ASN A 875 -17.77 -19.56 -6.37
C ASN A 875 -18.92 -20.56 -6.57
N ALA A 876 -19.92 -20.20 -7.40
CA ALA A 876 -20.99 -21.12 -7.75
C ALA A 876 -20.41 -22.40 -8.36
N VAL A 877 -20.93 -23.55 -7.94
CA VAL A 877 -20.51 -24.87 -8.45
C VAL A 877 -21.60 -25.43 -9.34
N VAL A 878 -21.28 -25.64 -10.62
CA VAL A 878 -22.16 -26.30 -11.58
C VAL A 878 -21.66 -27.73 -11.79
N THR A 879 -22.44 -28.71 -11.32
CA THR A 879 -22.18 -30.14 -11.50
C THR A 879 -23.10 -30.68 -12.59
N THR A 880 -22.51 -31.20 -13.67
CA THR A 880 -23.24 -31.86 -14.76
C THR A 880 -22.91 -33.35 -14.77
N VAL A 881 -23.93 -34.20 -14.70
CA VAL A 881 -23.79 -35.67 -14.67
C VAL A 881 -24.61 -36.29 -15.79
N ARG A 882 -23.98 -37.15 -16.59
CA ARG A 882 -24.64 -37.85 -17.69
C ARG A 882 -25.64 -38.89 -17.17
N LYS A 883 -26.81 -38.98 -17.81
CA LYS A 883 -27.77 -40.07 -17.61
C LYS A 883 -27.35 -41.31 -18.37
N ILE A 884 -27.42 -42.47 -17.71
CA ILE A 884 -27.12 -43.80 -18.28
C ILE A 884 -28.40 -44.43 -18.81
#